data_AF-A0A3L7VMP9-F1
#
_entry.id   AF-A0A3L7VMP9-F1
#
_cell.length_a   1.000
_cell.length_b   1.000
_cell.length_c   1.000
_cell.angle_alpha   90.00
_cell.angle_beta   90.00
_cell.angle_gamma   90.00
#
_symmetry.space_group_name_H-M   'P 1'
#
loop_
_entity.id
_entity.type
_entity.pdbx_description
1 polymer ?
#
loop_
_entity_poly.entity_id
_entity_poly.type
_entity_poly.pdbx_seq_one_letter_code
_entity_poly.pdbx_strand_id
1 'polypeptide(L)'
;MNNNELNRTTGFRIRVSGGVWRLRTITLFLVLSAGLIQSAAGADTGDAKWRYTLKQPTGWLDESYSDVKLNDDLKWQEGHGGFGTTDDATGRVFTEWTSSEIWLRQVKTLASIPPDAALYVQAPGETEIYINGVLAAKIDSALEKHAVIRLSPESITALRKGKNIVAVHAKAENVAQPHCIDVHLVSANSIPTLVPFTTWDRLKIEYPKWLTIFVTLLVLVALAYEKPADMVFAGAIVFLSLCGVITAQEAFGGFVSQSLLMVAALFLVTAGLKETGIVDMIGARVLGPARTELAGLIMLSLFCVGTSAFLNNTPIVAMLIPVVMSWCRRQHVAPSKMLIPLSFMTILGGCCSRIGTSTNLVVDGLMTKYGMAEMGFFEIASAGVPCAIIGLIYMLTIGRKLLPERKELLEQLGDSRREYLVEMLVTPACRLIGQSIEAAGLRRLPGLFLIEVDRRGSIIAPVSPDTVLEANDRLVFTGIVETIVDLKKIPGLEPATESTDQSAQEERRRRLCEVVVSRSSPLVGQTVREAQFRSHYNAAIVAIHRNGARLTTKIGDVKLESGDTLLMQTGPNFVQAHRNNADFYLVSDVEGSQPMSHERWAVALLIFAVLLAVMSFGSGELAMLGAFIAGGLMIVTRCMSASDGRQAIDWQVLIAIGASFGLGAALEKSGAAMYLSTKLVALTQPYGPYATLAAIYFVTMVLNELITNNGAAVLAFPFCVKAAALSNCDARPFVMAVALAASFAFASPVGYQTHMMVFGPGGYRFNDFVKVGVPLNLLLWVSCVILIPIIWPF
;
A
#
# COMPACT_ATOMS: atom_id res chain seq x y z
N MET A 1 -34.82 -36.59 -0.76
CA MET A 1 -33.88 -37.62 -1.25
C MET A 1 -33.76 -37.43 -2.75
N ASN A 2 -32.62 -37.20 -3.39
CA ASN A 2 -31.24 -37.18 -2.92
C ASN A 2 -30.37 -36.28 -3.79
N ASN A 3 -29.36 -35.70 -3.15
CA ASN A 3 -28.32 -34.82 -3.65
C ASN A 3 -27.27 -35.53 -4.53
N ASN A 4 -26.50 -34.70 -5.24
CA ASN A 4 -25.14 -34.91 -5.74
C ASN A 4 -24.98 -35.69 -7.06
N GLU A 5 -24.59 -34.98 -8.13
CA GLU A 5 -23.18 -34.93 -8.61
C GLU A 5 -23.13 -34.35 -10.04
N LEU A 6 -22.93 -33.04 -10.12
CA LEU A 6 -22.49 -32.35 -11.33
C LEU A 6 -21.14 -31.73 -11.01
N ASN A 7 -20.08 -32.53 -11.13
CA ASN A 7 -18.69 -32.06 -11.13
C ASN A 7 -17.86 -32.99 -12.02
N ARG A 8 -17.79 -32.65 -13.31
CA ARG A 8 -16.73 -33.10 -14.21
C ARG A 8 -15.80 -31.93 -14.48
N THR A 9 -14.75 -31.82 -13.68
CA THR A 9 -13.49 -31.16 -14.07
C THR A 9 -12.34 -32.10 -13.72
N THR A 10 -11.48 -32.27 -14.72
CA THR A 10 -10.32 -33.15 -14.80
C THR A 10 -9.32 -32.89 -13.66
N GLY A 11 -9.27 -33.80 -12.70
CA GLY A 11 -8.22 -33.84 -11.68
C GLY A 11 -7.02 -34.65 -12.14
N PHE A 12 -5.87 -33.99 -12.31
CA PHE A 12 -4.55 -34.62 -12.30
C PHE A 12 -4.31 -35.19 -10.89
N ARG A 13 -4.50 -36.51 -10.70
CA ARG A 13 -4.10 -37.20 -9.46
C ARG A 13 -2.60 -37.49 -9.51
N ILE A 14 -1.80 -36.63 -8.87
CA ILE A 14 -0.43 -37.00 -8.49
C ILE A 14 -0.53 -37.93 -7.28
N ARG A 15 -0.20 -39.20 -7.48
CA ARG A 15 -0.11 -40.20 -6.42
C ARG A 15 1.23 -40.01 -5.69
N VAL A 16 1.27 -39.11 -4.70
CA VAL A 16 2.43 -38.98 -3.82
C VAL A 16 2.36 -40.09 -2.76
N SER A 17 3.37 -40.98 -2.71
CA SER A 17 3.48 -41.99 -1.66
C SER A 17 3.72 -41.29 -0.31
N GLY A 18 2.63 -41.05 0.41
CA GLY A 18 2.59 -40.36 1.69
C GLY A 18 3.01 -41.26 2.85
N GLY A 19 3.88 -40.74 3.71
CA GLY A 19 4.20 -41.35 5.00
C GLY A 19 5.57 -40.92 5.50
N VAL A 20 6.63 -41.38 4.81
CA VAL A 20 8.01 -41.28 5.33
C VAL A 20 8.68 -39.93 5.03
N TRP A 21 8.34 -39.30 3.90
CA TRP A 21 8.92 -38.00 3.53
C TRP A 21 8.35 -36.85 4.37
N ARG A 22 7.04 -36.80 4.65
CA ARG A 22 6.44 -35.71 5.44
C ARG A 22 6.98 -35.63 6.87
N LEU A 23 7.17 -36.75 7.55
CA LEU A 23 7.76 -36.73 8.88
C LEU A 23 9.23 -36.31 8.83
N ARG A 24 10.03 -36.86 7.90
CA ARG A 24 11.44 -36.47 7.79
C ARG A 24 11.62 -35.01 7.43
N THR A 25 10.83 -34.42 6.54
CA THR A 25 10.93 -33.00 6.19
C THR A 25 10.48 -32.08 7.32
N ILE A 26 9.42 -32.44 8.07
CA ILE A 26 8.94 -31.66 9.21
C ILE A 26 9.89 -31.78 10.41
N THR A 27 10.43 -32.97 10.68
CA THR A 27 11.45 -33.18 11.71
C THR A 27 12.77 -32.49 11.34
N LEU A 28 13.16 -32.51 10.06
CA LEU A 28 14.30 -31.74 9.54
C LEU A 28 14.09 -30.23 9.76
N PHE A 29 12.88 -29.73 9.51
CA PHE A 29 12.50 -28.33 9.71
C PHE A 29 12.50 -27.93 11.19
N LEU A 30 11.98 -28.78 12.08
CA LEU A 30 11.98 -28.57 13.54
C LEU A 30 13.40 -28.63 14.15
N VAL A 31 14.27 -29.49 13.63
CA VAL A 31 15.67 -29.61 14.07
C VAL A 31 16.48 -28.40 13.60
N LEU A 32 16.21 -27.87 12.40
CA LEU A 32 16.83 -26.65 11.87
C LEU A 32 16.36 -25.39 12.62
N SER A 33 15.08 -25.30 12.99
CA SER A 33 14.54 -24.14 13.74
C SER A 33 14.92 -24.13 15.22
N ALA A 34 15.22 -25.29 15.81
CA ALA A 34 15.44 -25.40 17.26
C ALA A 34 16.88 -25.07 17.70
N GLY A 35 17.83 -24.84 16.78
CA GLY A 35 19.23 -24.55 17.15
C GLY A 35 19.91 -25.62 18.01
N LEU A 36 19.35 -26.84 18.07
CA LEU A 36 19.68 -27.87 19.07
C LEU A 36 21.01 -28.62 18.83
N ILE A 37 21.81 -28.21 17.85
CA ILE A 37 23.15 -28.75 17.63
C ILE A 37 24.12 -27.59 17.45
N GLN A 38 24.68 -27.11 18.55
CA GLN A 38 25.91 -26.30 18.57
C GLN A 38 27.04 -27.16 17.98
N SER A 39 27.65 -26.72 16.88
CA SER A 39 28.93 -27.28 16.49
C SER A 39 29.98 -26.84 17.51
N ALA A 40 30.72 -27.80 18.05
CA ALA A 40 31.87 -27.50 18.87
C ALA A 40 32.94 -26.84 17.97
N ALA A 41 33.42 -25.67 18.40
CA ALA A 41 34.41 -24.81 17.75
C ALA A 41 33.88 -23.89 16.64
N GLY A 42 34.02 -22.58 16.86
CA GLY A 42 33.87 -21.51 15.86
C GLY A 42 34.96 -21.50 14.78
N ALA A 43 35.40 -22.68 14.34
CA ALA A 43 36.32 -22.89 13.23
C ALA A 43 35.60 -23.19 11.90
N ASP A 44 34.31 -23.56 11.93
CA ASP A 44 33.59 -24.07 10.75
C ASP A 44 32.36 -23.24 10.31
N THR A 45 32.11 -22.05 10.86
CA THR A 45 30.87 -21.29 10.61
C THR A 45 30.99 -20.10 9.66
N GLY A 46 32.19 -19.78 9.16
CA GLY A 46 32.41 -18.53 8.42
C GLY A 46 32.27 -17.26 9.28
N ASP A 47 32.04 -17.37 10.60
CA ASP A 47 31.88 -16.22 11.51
C ASP A 47 33.16 -15.37 11.67
N ALA A 48 34.29 -15.89 11.21
CA ALA A 48 35.55 -15.18 11.12
C ALA A 48 35.42 -14.02 10.12
N LYS A 49 35.11 -12.80 10.62
CA LYS A 49 35.20 -11.57 9.84
C LYS A 49 36.66 -11.27 9.53
N TRP A 50 36.97 -11.18 8.24
CA TRP A 50 38.25 -10.76 7.68
C TRP A 50 38.09 -9.40 7.01
N ARG A 51 39.14 -8.59 7.06
CA ARG A 51 39.30 -7.44 6.18
C ARG A 51 40.22 -7.85 5.05
N TYR A 52 39.90 -7.45 3.82
CA TYR A 52 40.75 -7.75 2.67
C TYR A 52 40.93 -6.58 1.71
N THR A 53 42.01 -6.63 0.94
CA THR A 53 42.29 -5.72 -0.18
C THR A 53 42.93 -6.52 -1.31
N LEU A 54 42.74 -6.05 -2.55
CA LEU A 54 43.31 -6.64 -3.77
C LEU A 54 44.50 -5.85 -4.31
N LYS A 55 44.89 -4.80 -3.58
CA LYS A 55 46.05 -3.96 -3.87
C LYS A 55 46.96 -3.99 -2.66
N GLN A 56 48.26 -4.10 -2.92
CA GLN A 56 49.28 -4.19 -1.89
C GLN A 56 49.18 -3.01 -0.90
N PRO A 57 48.85 -3.28 0.38
CA PRO A 57 48.75 -2.24 1.39
C PRO A 57 50.12 -1.89 1.98
N THR A 58 50.32 -0.62 2.35
CA THR A 58 51.52 -0.15 3.06
C THR A 58 51.36 -0.31 4.57
N GLY A 59 52.38 -0.84 5.26
CA GLY A 59 52.38 -0.97 6.73
C GLY A 59 51.37 -1.98 7.32
N TRP A 60 50.81 -2.88 6.51
CA TRP A 60 49.75 -3.81 6.92
C TRP A 60 50.16 -4.87 7.95
N LEU A 61 51.47 -5.03 8.19
CA LEU A 61 52.05 -5.90 9.20
C LEU A 61 52.15 -5.24 10.59
N ASP A 62 51.94 -3.93 10.70
CA ASP A 62 52.08 -3.18 11.94
C ASP A 62 50.94 -3.49 12.93
N GLU A 63 51.29 -3.69 14.20
CA GLU A 63 50.37 -3.92 15.32
C GLU A 63 49.50 -2.68 15.60
N SER A 64 50.05 -1.48 15.38
CA SER A 64 49.39 -0.18 15.61
C SER A 64 48.27 0.14 14.60
N TYR A 65 48.22 -0.59 13.49
CA TYR A 65 47.22 -0.46 12.42
C TYR A 65 45.81 -0.89 12.86
N SER A 66 45.66 -1.52 14.04
CA SER A 66 44.35 -1.89 14.58
C SER A 66 43.51 -0.70 15.09
N ASP A 67 44.15 0.43 15.45
CA ASP A 67 43.48 1.53 16.17
C ASP A 67 43.72 2.95 15.59
N VAL A 68 44.38 3.12 14.42
CA VAL A 68 44.63 4.48 13.84
C VAL A 68 44.34 4.54 12.34
N LYS A 69 43.43 5.44 11.97
CA LYS A 69 43.08 6.04 10.65
C LYS A 69 43.51 5.27 9.40
N LEU A 70 42.51 4.75 8.67
CA LEU A 70 42.58 4.45 7.23
C LEU A 70 43.13 5.66 6.48
N ASN A 71 44.44 5.66 6.22
CA ASN A 71 45.12 6.72 5.48
C ASN A 71 45.78 6.19 4.20
N ASP A 72 45.18 5.14 3.63
CA ASP A 72 45.48 4.67 2.28
C ASP A 72 44.20 4.77 1.45
N ASP A 73 44.30 5.27 0.21
CA ASP A 73 43.25 5.27 -0.83
C ASP A 73 42.78 3.85 -1.25
N LEU A 74 43.15 2.83 -0.47
CA LEU A 74 42.87 1.42 -0.63
C LEU A 74 41.66 1.06 0.25
N LYS A 75 40.46 1.10 -0.35
CA LYS A 75 39.19 0.72 0.29
C LYS A 75 39.22 -0.76 0.72
N TRP A 76 39.67 -1.05 1.95
CA TRP A 76 39.57 -2.39 2.55
C TRP A 76 38.10 -2.83 2.63
N GLN A 77 37.83 -4.06 2.23
CA GLN A 77 36.51 -4.67 2.22
C GLN A 77 36.37 -5.67 3.37
N GLU A 78 35.16 -5.94 3.84
CA GLU A 78 34.90 -6.97 4.84
C GLU A 78 34.37 -8.24 4.16
N GLY A 79 34.90 -9.39 4.54
CA GLY A 79 34.53 -10.70 4.01
C GLY A 79 34.54 -11.77 5.09
N HIS A 80 33.84 -12.87 4.83
CA HIS A 80 33.87 -14.07 5.66
C HIS A 80 35.02 -14.98 5.22
N GLY A 81 35.71 -15.59 6.18
CA GLY A 81 36.86 -16.49 5.92
C GLY A 81 36.49 -17.62 4.98
N GLY A 82 37.44 -18.08 4.15
CA GLY A 82 37.19 -18.91 2.98
C GLY A 82 36.99 -18.07 1.72
N PHE A 83 38.10 -17.57 1.16
CA PHE A 83 38.09 -16.73 -0.04
C PHE A 83 38.42 -17.56 -1.27
N GLY A 84 37.79 -17.31 -2.42
CA GLY A 84 38.11 -18.07 -3.64
C GLY A 84 37.11 -17.91 -4.77
N THR A 85 37.21 -18.80 -5.76
CA THR A 85 36.29 -18.91 -6.91
C THR A 85 35.32 -20.07 -6.73
N THR A 86 34.13 -19.96 -7.32
CA THR A 86 32.93 -20.74 -6.96
C THR A 86 32.92 -22.23 -7.32
N ASP A 87 34.06 -22.83 -7.70
CA ASP A 87 34.09 -24.21 -8.23
C ASP A 87 35.22 -25.09 -7.68
N ASP A 88 35.28 -25.27 -6.35
CA ASP A 88 36.15 -26.32 -5.80
C ASP A 88 35.53 -27.13 -4.66
N ALA A 89 35.87 -28.42 -4.70
CA ALA A 89 35.29 -29.58 -4.01
C ALA A 89 35.15 -29.51 -2.47
N THR A 90 35.65 -28.45 -1.80
CA THR A 90 35.60 -28.29 -0.34
C THR A 90 34.37 -27.52 0.13
N GLY A 91 33.75 -26.72 -0.76
CA GLY A 91 32.54 -25.96 -0.49
C GLY A 91 32.61 -24.88 0.58
N ARG A 92 33.82 -24.40 0.89
CA ARG A 92 34.17 -23.43 1.94
C ARG A 92 34.47 -22.02 1.42
N VAL A 93 34.02 -21.65 0.21
CA VAL A 93 34.17 -20.28 -0.32
C VAL A 93 32.98 -19.43 0.12
N PHE A 94 33.22 -18.45 0.99
CA PHE A 94 32.25 -17.51 1.53
C PHE A 94 32.44 -16.08 1.01
N THR A 95 33.66 -15.74 0.57
CA THR A 95 33.94 -14.46 -0.08
C THR A 95 34.55 -14.72 -1.45
N GLU A 96 33.92 -14.24 -2.52
CA GLU A 96 34.44 -14.42 -3.86
C GLU A 96 35.64 -13.49 -4.13
N TRP A 97 36.67 -14.04 -4.75
CA TRP A 97 37.88 -13.33 -5.13
C TRP A 97 38.44 -13.90 -6.44
N THR A 98 38.89 -13.04 -7.35
CA THR A 98 39.31 -13.41 -8.71
C THR A 98 40.61 -12.75 -9.18
N SER A 99 41.29 -11.93 -8.36
CA SER A 99 42.57 -11.34 -8.76
C SER A 99 43.72 -12.32 -8.55
N SER A 100 44.93 -11.96 -9.00
CA SER A 100 46.12 -12.80 -8.81
C SER A 100 46.62 -12.81 -7.37
N GLU A 101 46.43 -11.70 -6.64
CA GLU A 101 46.88 -11.54 -5.25
C GLU A 101 45.75 -11.01 -4.35
N ILE A 102 45.77 -11.42 -3.08
CA ILE A 102 44.88 -10.96 -2.02
C ILE A 102 45.64 -10.78 -0.71
N TRP A 103 45.31 -9.70 0.01
CA TRP A 103 45.78 -9.45 1.36
C TRP A 103 44.61 -9.52 2.32
N LEU A 104 44.70 -10.40 3.32
CA LEU A 104 43.70 -10.63 4.35
C LEU A 104 44.24 -10.20 5.71
N ARG A 105 43.34 -9.72 6.58
CA ARG A 105 43.66 -9.39 7.96
C ARG A 105 42.50 -9.70 8.89
N GLN A 106 42.81 -10.31 10.03
CA GLN A 106 41.85 -10.59 11.08
C GLN A 106 42.45 -10.30 12.46
N VAL A 107 41.60 -9.80 13.37
CA VAL A 107 41.93 -9.70 14.79
C VAL A 107 41.26 -10.86 15.52
N LYS A 108 42.06 -11.72 16.16
CA LYS A 108 41.61 -12.87 16.93
C LYS A 108 41.93 -12.70 18.40
N THR A 109 40.91 -12.74 19.25
CA THR A 109 41.08 -12.64 20.70
C THR A 109 41.23 -14.04 21.31
N LEU A 110 42.37 -14.33 21.94
CA LEU A 110 42.65 -15.62 22.58
C LEU A 110 42.48 -15.51 24.10
N ALA A 111 41.65 -16.38 24.69
CA ALA A 111 41.47 -16.47 26.14
C ALA A 111 42.71 -17.05 26.85
N SER A 112 43.43 -17.96 26.18
CA SER A 112 44.71 -18.55 26.58
C SER A 112 45.50 -18.94 25.33
N ILE A 113 46.83 -18.94 25.42
CA ILE A 113 47.69 -19.38 24.31
C ILE A 113 47.70 -20.92 24.31
N PRO A 114 47.27 -21.59 23.22
CA PRO A 114 47.33 -23.04 23.14
C PRO A 114 48.80 -23.50 23.16
N PRO A 115 49.16 -24.53 23.94
CA PRO A 115 50.53 -25.05 23.99
C PRO A 115 50.95 -25.72 22.67
N ASP A 116 49.99 -26.06 21.82
CA ASP A 116 50.13 -26.73 20.54
C ASP A 116 49.52 -25.90 19.39
N ALA A 117 49.66 -24.59 19.45
CA ALA A 117 49.10 -23.68 18.44
C ALA A 117 49.61 -24.03 17.03
N ALA A 118 48.66 -24.14 16.09
CA ALA A 118 48.90 -24.46 14.70
C ALA A 118 47.99 -23.62 13.80
N LEU A 119 48.39 -23.48 12.54
CA LEU A 119 47.57 -22.92 11.48
C LEU A 119 46.94 -24.06 10.69
N TYR A 120 45.62 -24.02 10.52
CA TYR A 120 44.88 -24.87 9.60
C TYR A 120 44.62 -24.08 8.33
N VAL A 121 45.29 -24.44 7.24
CA VAL A 121 45.44 -23.59 6.06
C VAL A 121 45.11 -24.34 4.78
N GLN A 122 44.25 -23.75 3.95
CA GLN A 122 44.15 -24.06 2.52
C GLN A 122 44.72 -22.86 1.76
N ALA A 123 45.58 -23.10 0.76
CA ALA A 123 46.32 -22.04 0.08
C ALA A 123 46.21 -22.19 -1.46
N PRO A 124 46.02 -21.10 -2.21
CA PRO A 124 45.83 -21.12 -3.66
C PRO A 124 47.15 -21.12 -4.45
N GLY A 125 48.29 -21.03 -3.77
CA GLY A 125 49.62 -20.83 -4.34
C GLY A 125 50.56 -20.24 -3.28
N GLU A 126 51.53 -19.43 -3.70
CA GLU A 126 52.47 -18.74 -2.80
C GLU A 126 51.71 -17.95 -1.72
N THR A 127 51.85 -18.34 -0.46
CA THR A 127 51.09 -17.76 0.66
C THR A 127 51.99 -17.51 1.87
N GLU A 128 51.96 -16.28 2.39
CA GLU A 128 52.69 -15.83 3.56
C GLU A 128 51.70 -15.45 4.67
N ILE A 129 51.87 -16.05 5.85
CA ILE A 129 51.00 -15.83 7.01
C ILE A 129 51.83 -15.23 8.12
N TYR A 130 51.36 -14.12 8.68
CA TYR A 130 52.00 -13.38 9.77
C TYR A 130 51.09 -13.36 11.00
N ILE A 131 51.71 -13.50 12.18
CA ILE A 131 51.06 -13.35 13.47
C ILE A 131 51.75 -12.22 14.21
N ASN A 132 51.01 -11.15 14.52
CA ASN A 132 51.55 -9.96 15.19
C ASN A 132 52.86 -9.44 14.53
N GLY A 133 52.88 -9.41 13.19
CA GLY A 133 54.04 -8.95 12.41
C GLY A 133 55.18 -9.98 12.23
N VAL A 134 55.15 -11.11 12.93
CA VAL A 134 56.14 -12.19 12.78
C VAL A 134 55.68 -13.19 11.72
N LEU A 135 56.57 -13.55 10.79
CA LEU A 135 56.28 -14.57 9.78
C LEU A 135 56.02 -15.93 10.48
N ALA A 136 54.80 -16.43 10.35
CA ALA A 136 54.31 -17.63 11.02
C ALA A 136 54.32 -18.86 10.11
N ALA A 137 54.03 -18.67 8.82
CA ALA A 137 54.15 -19.72 7.81
C ALA A 137 54.41 -19.12 6.44
N LYS A 138 55.18 -19.85 5.63
CA LYS A 138 55.36 -19.59 4.20
C LYS A 138 55.08 -20.88 3.43
N ILE A 139 54.23 -20.78 2.42
CA ILE A 139 53.75 -21.87 1.59
C ILE A 139 54.13 -21.52 0.16
N ASP A 140 54.92 -22.36 -0.50
CA ASP A 140 55.48 -22.05 -1.83
C ASP A 140 54.64 -22.58 -3.01
N SER A 141 53.63 -23.43 -2.75
CA SER A 141 52.78 -24.06 -3.78
C SER A 141 51.35 -24.24 -3.31
N ALA A 142 50.40 -24.41 -4.24
CA ALA A 142 48.99 -24.57 -3.88
C ALA A 142 48.73 -25.81 -3.01
N LEU A 143 47.86 -25.65 -2.02
CA LEU A 143 47.36 -26.70 -1.14
C LEU A 143 45.91 -26.99 -1.51
N GLU A 144 45.66 -28.05 -2.29
CA GLU A 144 44.31 -28.47 -2.68
C GLU A 144 43.42 -28.86 -1.49
N LYS A 145 44.04 -29.28 -0.38
CA LYS A 145 43.37 -29.63 0.89
C LYS A 145 43.97 -28.86 2.04
N HIS A 146 43.21 -28.70 3.11
CA HIS A 146 43.71 -28.05 4.31
C HIS A 146 44.90 -28.83 4.89
N ALA A 147 45.98 -28.12 5.13
CA ALA A 147 47.17 -28.61 5.82
C ALA A 147 47.24 -28.01 7.23
N VAL A 148 47.84 -28.76 8.14
CA VAL A 148 48.15 -28.29 9.49
C VAL A 148 49.61 -27.86 9.53
N ILE A 149 49.85 -26.57 9.75
CA ILE A 149 51.18 -26.00 9.89
C ILE A 149 51.39 -25.66 11.37
N ARG A 150 52.24 -26.41 12.07
CA ARG A 150 52.58 -26.11 13.47
C ARG A 150 53.36 -24.80 13.53
N LEU A 151 53.02 -23.94 14.47
CA LEU A 151 53.72 -22.67 14.65
C LEU A 151 55.15 -22.90 15.15
N SER A 152 56.09 -22.09 14.66
CA SER A 152 57.46 -22.10 15.17
C SER A 152 57.50 -21.52 16.60
N PRO A 153 58.54 -21.83 17.40
CA PRO A 153 58.70 -21.26 18.74
C PRO A 153 58.69 -19.72 18.75
N GLU A 154 59.22 -19.09 17.70
CA GLU A 154 59.22 -17.63 17.51
C GLU A 154 57.79 -17.11 17.32
N SER A 155 56.98 -17.77 16.48
CA SER A 155 55.58 -17.40 16.24
C SER A 155 54.67 -17.67 17.44
N ILE A 156 54.96 -18.71 18.23
CA ILE A 156 54.25 -18.97 19.50
C ILE A 156 54.56 -17.88 20.51
N THR A 157 55.81 -17.41 20.57
CA THR A 157 56.22 -16.30 21.45
C THR A 157 55.57 -14.96 21.04
N ALA A 158 55.28 -14.80 19.74
CA ALA A 158 54.55 -13.65 19.24
C ALA A 158 53.08 -13.62 19.67
N LEU A 159 52.46 -14.77 20.01
CA LEU A 159 51.08 -14.83 20.47
C LEU A 159 50.92 -14.20 21.86
N ARG A 160 49.82 -13.47 22.05
CA ARG A 160 49.47 -12.80 23.30
C ARG A 160 48.13 -13.34 23.81
N LYS A 161 47.97 -13.39 25.13
CA LYS A 161 46.64 -13.54 25.73
C LYS A 161 45.86 -12.24 25.48
N GLY A 162 44.73 -12.32 24.79
CA GLY A 162 44.00 -11.15 24.29
C GLY A 162 44.05 -11.02 22.76
N LYS A 163 44.06 -9.79 22.24
CA LYS A 163 44.02 -9.52 20.79
C LYS A 163 45.32 -9.96 20.10
N ASN A 164 45.19 -10.70 19.02
CA ASN A 164 46.25 -11.09 18.10
C ASN A 164 45.84 -10.73 16.68
N ILE A 165 46.79 -10.36 15.85
CA ILE A 165 46.57 -10.02 14.46
C ILE A 165 47.09 -11.16 13.61
N VAL A 166 46.23 -11.70 12.76
CA VAL A 166 46.59 -12.66 11.71
C VAL A 166 46.51 -11.90 10.39
N ALA A 167 47.62 -11.84 9.67
CA ALA A 167 47.72 -11.19 8.38
C ALA A 167 48.17 -12.22 7.34
N VAL A 168 47.50 -12.27 6.19
CA VAL A 168 47.76 -13.27 5.14
C VAL A 168 47.96 -12.53 3.83
N HIS A 169 49.01 -12.89 3.10
CA HIS A 169 49.21 -12.52 1.71
C HIS A 169 49.19 -13.81 0.90
N ALA A 170 48.29 -13.91 -0.08
CA ALA A 170 48.18 -15.09 -0.92
C ALA A 170 48.18 -14.71 -2.39
N LYS A 171 48.91 -15.49 -3.18
CA LYS A 171 48.99 -15.38 -4.64
C LYS A 171 48.47 -16.67 -5.26
N ALA A 172 47.50 -16.54 -6.16
CA ALA A 172 46.95 -17.68 -6.88
C ALA A 172 47.97 -18.18 -7.91
N GLU A 173 48.26 -19.48 -7.89
CA GLU A 173 49.21 -20.11 -8.83
C GLU A 173 48.68 -20.08 -10.27
N ASN A 174 47.36 -20.25 -10.44
CA ASN A 174 46.67 -20.11 -11.71
C ASN A 174 45.27 -19.50 -11.52
N VAL A 175 45.10 -18.23 -11.91
CA VAL A 175 43.82 -17.50 -11.79
C VAL A 175 42.72 -18.10 -12.68
N ALA A 176 43.09 -18.83 -13.73
CA ALA A 176 42.13 -19.49 -14.62
C ALA A 176 41.56 -20.80 -14.04
N GLN A 177 42.16 -21.32 -12.95
CA GLN A 177 41.64 -22.46 -12.21
C GLN A 177 40.95 -22.02 -10.93
N PRO A 178 40.00 -22.83 -10.43
CA PRO A 178 39.44 -22.64 -9.11
C PRO A 178 40.55 -22.57 -8.06
N HIS A 179 40.41 -21.64 -7.11
CA HIS A 179 41.41 -21.40 -6.09
C HIS A 179 40.75 -20.92 -4.80
N CYS A 180 41.30 -21.32 -3.65
CA CYS A 180 40.78 -20.97 -2.34
C CYS A 180 41.89 -20.70 -1.33
N ILE A 181 41.72 -19.66 -0.52
CA ILE A 181 42.52 -19.35 0.66
C ILE A 181 41.62 -19.39 1.90
N ASP A 182 41.99 -20.22 2.87
CA ASP A 182 41.35 -20.25 4.18
C ASP A 182 42.41 -20.48 5.26
N VAL A 183 42.39 -19.70 6.33
CA VAL A 183 43.44 -19.69 7.36
C VAL A 183 42.80 -19.61 8.74
N HIS A 184 43.09 -20.60 9.58
CA HIS A 184 42.59 -20.63 10.96
C HIS A 184 43.70 -20.89 11.96
N LEU A 185 43.79 -20.06 12.99
CA LEU A 185 44.62 -20.36 14.17
C LEU A 185 43.87 -21.34 15.09
N VAL A 186 44.38 -22.55 15.24
CA VAL A 186 43.76 -23.66 15.98
C VAL A 186 44.75 -24.31 16.96
N SER A 187 44.26 -25.18 17.84
CA SER A 187 45.10 -26.09 18.64
C SER A 187 45.31 -27.38 17.85
N ALA A 188 46.54 -27.84 17.65
CA ALA A 188 46.84 -29.02 16.83
C ALA A 188 46.07 -30.29 17.26
N ASN A 189 45.82 -30.45 18.55
CA ASN A 189 45.09 -31.56 19.13
C ASN A 189 43.56 -31.44 18.99
N SER A 190 43.05 -30.28 18.57
CA SER A 190 41.62 -30.08 18.27
C SER A 190 41.21 -30.53 16.85
N ILE A 191 42.19 -30.93 16.04
CA ILE A 191 42.04 -31.25 14.61
C ILE A 191 41.41 -32.63 14.31
N PRO A 192 41.47 -33.67 15.18
CA PRO A 192 40.73 -34.93 14.92
C PRO A 192 39.19 -34.80 14.98
N THR A 193 38.67 -33.60 15.24
CA THR A 193 37.22 -33.30 15.33
C THR A 193 36.73 -32.28 14.29
N LEU A 194 37.57 -31.85 13.35
CA LEU A 194 37.13 -31.09 12.18
C LEU A 194 36.47 -32.06 11.20
N VAL A 195 35.17 -32.28 11.38
CA VAL A 195 34.35 -33.04 10.42
C VAL A 195 34.48 -32.35 9.05
N PRO A 196 34.69 -33.08 7.94
CA PRO A 196 34.66 -32.47 6.61
C PRO A 196 33.35 -31.69 6.46
N PHE A 197 33.42 -30.43 6.01
CA PHE A 197 32.28 -29.53 5.87
C PHE A 197 31.14 -30.26 5.17
N THR A 198 30.15 -30.68 5.94
CA THR A 198 29.14 -31.58 5.42
C THR A 198 28.11 -30.76 4.66
N THR A 199 27.34 -31.39 3.77
CA THR A 199 26.14 -30.80 3.17
C THR A 199 25.20 -30.11 4.18
N TRP A 200 25.29 -30.46 5.47
CA TRP A 200 24.51 -29.87 6.56
C TRP A 200 24.94 -28.45 6.96
N ASP A 201 26.23 -28.13 6.90
CA ASP A 201 26.73 -26.80 7.27
C ASP A 201 26.41 -25.79 6.16
N ARG A 202 26.52 -26.21 4.89
CA ARG A 202 25.93 -25.46 3.76
C ARG A 202 24.43 -25.25 3.95
N LEU A 203 23.69 -26.27 4.35
CA LEU A 203 22.24 -26.14 4.57
C LEU A 203 21.93 -25.13 5.69
N LYS A 204 22.71 -25.12 6.78
CA LYS A 204 22.54 -24.17 7.89
C LYS A 204 22.80 -22.72 7.47
N ILE A 205 23.72 -22.48 6.53
CA ILE A 205 24.07 -21.14 6.06
C ILE A 205 23.13 -20.68 4.94
N GLU A 206 22.66 -21.60 4.10
CA GLU A 206 21.79 -21.29 2.97
C GLU A 206 20.29 -21.35 3.27
N TYR A 207 19.83 -22.07 4.30
CA TYR A 207 18.39 -22.18 4.56
C TYR A 207 17.71 -20.82 4.78
N PRO A 208 18.31 -19.79 5.43
CA PRO A 208 17.62 -18.53 5.64
C PRO A 208 17.26 -17.88 4.31
N LYS A 209 18.17 -17.95 3.32
CA LYS A 209 17.99 -17.44 1.96
C LYS A 209 16.78 -18.08 1.28
N TRP A 210 16.78 -19.40 1.19
CA TRP A 210 15.74 -20.16 0.50
C TRP A 210 14.39 -20.08 1.22
N LEU A 211 14.41 -20.09 2.56
CA LEU A 211 13.22 -19.90 3.38
C LEU A 211 12.61 -18.52 3.16
N THR A 212 13.43 -17.47 3.14
CA THR A 212 12.94 -16.11 2.93
C THR A 212 12.36 -15.94 1.52
N ILE A 213 13.01 -16.49 0.49
CA ILE A 213 12.48 -16.50 -0.88
C ILE A 213 11.15 -17.24 -0.94
N PHE A 214 11.05 -18.41 -0.30
CA PHE A 214 9.82 -19.20 -0.26
C PHE A 214 8.68 -18.46 0.46
N VAL A 215 8.95 -17.86 1.62
CA VAL A 215 7.96 -17.06 2.37
C VAL A 215 7.54 -15.84 1.55
N THR A 216 8.48 -15.17 0.89
CA THR A 216 8.17 -14.03 0.02
C THR A 216 7.29 -14.46 -1.16
N LEU A 217 7.55 -15.61 -1.76
CA LEU A 217 6.69 -16.16 -2.81
C LEU A 217 5.29 -16.50 -2.28
N LEU A 218 5.17 -17.07 -1.07
CA LEU A 218 3.87 -17.30 -0.43
C LEU A 218 3.12 -16.00 -0.15
N VAL A 219 3.82 -14.95 0.28
CA VAL A 219 3.26 -13.60 0.44
C VAL A 219 2.72 -13.10 -0.89
N LEU A 220 3.51 -13.16 -1.96
CA LEU A 220 3.07 -12.74 -3.31
C LEU A 220 1.83 -13.51 -3.77
N VAL A 221 1.82 -14.83 -3.59
CA VAL A 221 0.66 -15.67 -3.94
C VAL A 221 -0.56 -15.30 -3.10
N ALA A 222 -0.41 -15.11 -1.78
CA ALA A 222 -1.51 -14.72 -0.91
C ALA A 222 -2.11 -13.36 -1.29
N LEU A 223 -1.25 -12.38 -1.61
CA LEU A 223 -1.67 -11.06 -2.08
C LEU A 223 -2.38 -11.13 -3.45
N ALA A 224 -1.90 -11.97 -4.37
CA ALA A 224 -2.55 -12.21 -5.66
C ALA A 224 -3.93 -12.86 -5.53
N TYR A 225 -4.19 -13.60 -4.44
CA TYR A 225 -5.51 -14.12 -4.06
C TYR A 225 -6.31 -13.15 -3.17
N GLU A 226 -5.99 -11.86 -3.20
CA GLU A 226 -6.69 -10.79 -2.49
C GLU A 226 -6.78 -11.00 -0.97
N LYS A 227 -5.79 -11.68 -0.36
CA LYS A 227 -5.71 -11.78 1.10
C LYS A 227 -5.31 -10.42 1.71
N PRO A 228 -5.82 -10.07 2.91
CA PRO A 228 -5.48 -8.80 3.57
C PRO A 228 -3.97 -8.64 3.74
N ALA A 229 -3.41 -7.59 3.14
CA ALA A 229 -1.97 -7.42 3.04
C ALA A 229 -1.30 -7.26 4.42
N ASP A 230 -1.95 -6.54 5.32
CA ASP A 230 -1.55 -6.38 6.73
C ASP A 230 -1.32 -7.71 7.43
N MET A 231 -2.29 -8.63 7.32
CA MET A 231 -2.21 -9.95 7.94
C MET A 231 -1.13 -10.83 7.31
N VAL A 232 -0.99 -10.77 5.97
CA VAL A 232 -0.01 -11.55 5.22
C VAL A 232 1.41 -11.10 5.57
N PHE A 233 1.70 -9.79 5.53
CA PHE A 233 3.02 -9.26 5.88
C PHE A 233 3.35 -9.49 7.36
N ALA A 234 2.41 -9.23 8.27
CA ALA A 234 2.61 -9.46 9.71
C ALA A 234 2.88 -10.95 10.01
N GLY A 235 2.11 -11.85 9.41
CA GLY A 235 2.31 -13.30 9.55
C GLY A 235 3.68 -13.75 9.02
N ALA A 236 4.11 -13.21 7.87
CA ALA A 236 5.41 -13.53 7.28
C ALA A 236 6.59 -13.13 8.17
N ILE A 237 6.58 -11.91 8.73
CA ILE A 237 7.68 -11.46 9.60
C ILE A 237 7.71 -12.21 10.93
N VAL A 238 6.55 -12.55 11.51
CA VAL A 238 6.48 -13.35 12.73
C VAL A 238 7.03 -14.74 12.45
N PHE A 239 6.64 -15.36 11.35
CA PHE A 239 7.14 -16.67 10.96
C PHE A 239 8.65 -16.67 10.71
N LEU A 240 9.17 -15.69 9.96
CA LEU A 240 10.61 -15.57 9.69
C LEU A 240 11.41 -15.27 10.97
N SER A 241 10.84 -14.53 11.91
CA SER A 241 11.47 -14.28 13.21
C SER A 241 11.49 -15.54 14.09
N LEU A 242 10.39 -16.30 14.12
CA LEU A 242 10.33 -17.60 14.81
C LEU A 242 11.31 -18.62 14.22
N CYS A 243 11.58 -18.55 12.92
CA CYS A 243 12.57 -19.39 12.25
C CYS A 243 14.02 -18.91 12.43
N GLY A 244 14.26 -17.82 13.17
CA GLY A 244 15.60 -17.31 13.47
C GLY A 244 16.28 -16.55 12.32
N VAL A 245 15.56 -16.24 11.23
CA VAL A 245 16.12 -15.46 10.10
C VAL A 245 16.36 -14.00 10.52
N ILE A 246 15.42 -13.43 11.26
CA ILE A 246 15.47 -12.06 11.78
C ILE A 246 15.11 -12.03 13.27
N THR A 247 15.64 -11.05 13.99
CA THR A 247 15.28 -10.82 15.40
C THR A 247 13.91 -10.15 15.49
N ALA A 248 13.28 -10.21 16.67
CA ALA A 248 12.02 -9.50 16.90
C ALA A 248 12.16 -7.98 16.71
N GLN A 249 13.32 -7.41 17.07
CA GLN A 249 13.59 -5.99 16.88
C GLN A 249 13.69 -5.61 15.40
N GLU A 250 14.30 -6.48 14.58
CA GLU A 250 14.34 -6.31 13.11
C GLU A 250 12.96 -6.48 12.47
N ALA A 251 12.15 -7.43 12.97
CA ALA A 251 10.81 -7.69 12.47
C ALA A 251 9.84 -6.52 12.72
N PHE A 252 9.87 -5.96 13.93
CA PHE A 252 8.94 -4.89 14.35
C PHE A 252 9.52 -3.48 14.25
N GLY A 253 10.80 -3.31 13.90
CA GLY A 253 11.45 -2.00 13.83
C GLY A 253 10.78 -1.01 12.86
N GLY A 254 10.13 -1.51 11.80
CA GLY A 254 9.39 -0.68 10.84
C GLY A 254 8.20 0.08 11.42
N PHE A 255 7.62 -0.41 12.53
CA PHE A 255 6.46 0.21 13.19
C PHE A 255 6.79 1.53 13.92
N VAL A 256 8.07 1.83 14.09
CA VAL A 256 8.55 3.08 14.71
C VAL A 256 9.21 3.99 13.66
N SER A 257 9.09 3.66 12.37
CA SER A 257 9.70 4.45 11.31
C SER A 257 9.03 5.83 11.17
N GLN A 258 9.85 6.86 10.94
CA GLN A 258 9.39 8.24 10.71
C GLN A 258 8.34 8.32 9.60
N SER A 259 8.52 7.57 8.50
CA SER A 259 7.60 7.58 7.36
C SER A 259 6.24 6.95 7.68
N LEU A 260 6.20 5.87 8.46
CA LEU A 260 4.93 5.30 8.92
C LEU A 260 4.16 6.30 9.78
N LEU A 261 4.86 6.93 10.72
CA LEU A 261 4.28 7.95 11.60
C LEU A 261 3.78 9.16 10.81
N MET A 262 4.52 9.58 9.78
CA MET A 262 4.11 10.65 8.87
C MET A 262 2.84 10.29 8.09
N VAL A 263 2.74 9.07 7.52
CA VAL A 263 1.53 8.58 6.84
C VAL A 263 0.32 8.62 7.79
N ALA A 264 0.48 8.15 9.03
CA ALA A 264 -0.59 8.16 10.03
C ALA A 264 -1.07 9.59 10.34
N ALA A 265 -0.17 10.54 10.49
CA ALA A 265 -0.50 11.95 10.72
C ALA A 265 -1.19 12.59 9.49
N LEU A 266 -0.75 12.26 8.27
CA LEU A 266 -1.37 12.74 7.05
C LEU A 266 -2.79 12.19 6.84
N PHE A 267 -3.10 10.99 7.32
CA PHE A 267 -4.49 10.50 7.34
C PHE A 267 -5.40 11.39 8.17
N LEU A 268 -4.94 11.85 9.34
CA LEU A 268 -5.68 12.81 10.14
C LEU A 268 -5.90 14.10 9.36
N VAL A 269 -4.85 14.71 8.83
CA VAL A 269 -4.96 15.99 8.10
C VAL A 269 -5.91 15.87 6.90
N THR A 270 -5.80 14.77 6.13
CA THR A 270 -6.67 14.49 4.97
C THR A 270 -8.13 14.34 5.38
N ALA A 271 -8.40 13.65 6.49
CA ALA A 271 -9.76 13.53 7.01
C ALA A 271 -10.32 14.89 7.46
N GLY A 272 -9.49 15.78 8.03
CA GLY A 272 -9.92 17.11 8.45
C GLY A 272 -10.36 17.94 7.26
N LEU A 273 -9.60 17.90 6.18
CA LEU A 273 -9.97 18.54 4.93
C LEU A 273 -11.28 17.94 4.38
N LYS A 274 -11.42 16.61 4.38
CA LYS A 274 -12.64 15.94 3.93
C LYS A 274 -13.87 16.36 4.75
N GLU A 275 -13.82 16.29 6.08
CA GLU A 275 -14.97 16.61 6.96
C GLU A 275 -15.41 18.07 6.88
N THR A 276 -14.49 18.99 6.55
CA THR A 276 -14.86 20.41 6.33
C THR A 276 -15.61 20.67 5.02
N GLY A 277 -15.74 19.66 4.14
CA GLY A 277 -16.41 19.79 2.85
C GLY A 277 -15.65 20.66 1.83
N ILE A 278 -14.39 21.03 2.10
CA ILE A 278 -13.59 21.84 1.17
C ILE A 278 -13.40 21.12 -0.16
N VAL A 279 -13.16 19.81 -0.10
CA VAL A 279 -12.96 18.99 -1.28
C VAL A 279 -14.28 18.96 -2.07
N ASP A 280 -15.44 18.75 -1.42
CA ASP A 280 -16.78 18.72 -2.03
C ASP A 280 -17.16 20.02 -2.71
N MET A 281 -16.90 21.14 -2.04
CA MET A 281 -17.12 22.47 -2.60
C MET A 281 -16.29 22.69 -3.87
N ILE A 282 -15.03 22.23 -3.89
CA ILE A 282 -14.18 22.36 -5.07
C ILE A 282 -14.64 21.39 -6.17
N GLY A 283 -14.84 20.11 -5.86
CA GLY A 283 -15.27 19.09 -6.82
C GLY A 283 -16.59 19.43 -7.53
N ALA A 284 -17.58 19.95 -6.81
CA ALA A 284 -18.85 20.38 -7.40
C ALA A 284 -18.69 21.51 -8.44
N ARG A 285 -17.64 22.32 -8.32
CA ARG A 285 -17.32 23.40 -9.27
C ARG A 285 -16.43 22.94 -10.43
N VAL A 286 -15.65 21.87 -10.27
CA VAL A 286 -14.66 21.40 -11.27
C VAL A 286 -15.31 21.09 -12.62
N LEU A 287 -16.41 20.33 -12.61
CA LEU A 287 -17.09 19.91 -13.84
C LEU A 287 -18.26 20.81 -14.25
N GLY A 288 -18.61 21.81 -13.43
CA GLY A 288 -19.75 22.70 -13.68
C GLY A 288 -19.69 23.45 -15.03
N PRO A 289 -18.53 23.98 -15.45
CA PRO A 289 -18.39 24.67 -16.74
C PRO A 289 -18.31 23.74 -17.95
N ALA A 290 -17.97 22.45 -17.76
CA ALA A 290 -17.73 21.53 -18.85
C ALA A 290 -19.04 21.12 -19.55
N ARG A 291 -19.15 21.43 -20.85
CA ARG A 291 -20.31 21.10 -21.70
C ARG A 291 -20.07 19.94 -22.66
N THR A 292 -18.85 19.44 -22.77
CA THR A 292 -18.48 18.34 -23.68
C THR A 292 -17.67 17.28 -22.94
N GLU A 293 -17.69 16.04 -23.45
CA GLU A 293 -16.88 14.93 -22.93
C GLU A 293 -15.40 15.33 -22.80
N LEU A 294 -14.84 15.96 -23.85
CA LEU A 294 -13.43 16.36 -23.87
C LEU A 294 -13.13 17.46 -22.83
N ALA A 295 -13.98 18.48 -22.73
CA ALA A 295 -13.81 19.52 -21.73
C ALA A 295 -13.91 18.96 -20.30
N GLY A 296 -14.87 18.04 -20.08
CA GLY A 296 -15.01 17.35 -18.80
C GLY A 296 -13.77 16.53 -18.46
N LEU A 297 -13.24 15.79 -19.43
CA LEU A 297 -12.04 14.96 -19.25
C LEU A 297 -10.81 15.81 -18.92
N ILE A 298 -10.59 16.91 -19.63
CA ILE A 298 -9.48 17.84 -19.34
C ILE A 298 -9.61 18.45 -17.94
N MET A 299 -10.78 19.00 -17.61
CA MET A 299 -11.01 19.64 -16.30
C MET A 299 -10.85 18.65 -15.15
N LEU A 300 -11.42 17.45 -15.31
CA LEU A 300 -11.29 16.37 -14.34
C LEU A 300 -9.82 15.98 -14.16
N SER A 301 -9.10 15.78 -15.26
CA SER A 301 -7.71 15.33 -15.22
C SER A 301 -6.80 16.36 -14.57
N LEU A 302 -6.94 17.65 -14.91
CA LEU A 302 -6.17 18.72 -14.31
C LEU A 302 -6.46 18.84 -12.81
N PHE A 303 -7.72 18.72 -12.42
CA PHE A 303 -8.10 18.74 -11.01
C PHE A 303 -7.53 17.54 -10.25
N CYS A 304 -7.59 16.33 -10.82
CA CYS A 304 -7.06 15.13 -10.20
C CYS A 304 -5.54 15.21 -10.05
N VAL A 305 -4.80 15.60 -11.10
CA VAL A 305 -3.34 15.74 -11.03
C VAL A 305 -2.94 16.77 -9.98
N GLY A 306 -3.58 17.95 -9.99
CA GLY A 306 -3.25 19.03 -9.07
C GLY A 306 -3.58 18.70 -7.62
N THR A 307 -4.74 18.08 -7.36
CA THR A 307 -5.18 17.78 -5.99
C THR A 307 -4.45 16.56 -5.41
N SER A 308 -4.21 15.54 -6.24
CA SER A 308 -3.56 14.30 -5.80
C SER A 308 -2.07 14.45 -5.54
N ALA A 309 -1.45 15.51 -6.08
CA ALA A 309 -0.10 15.89 -5.68
C ALA A 309 0.00 16.26 -4.19
N PHE A 310 -1.10 16.50 -3.48
CA PHE A 310 -1.06 16.91 -2.07
C PHE A 310 -1.96 16.07 -1.15
N LEU A 311 -2.90 15.33 -1.72
CA LEU A 311 -3.84 14.49 -0.98
C LEU A 311 -3.77 13.05 -1.49
N ASN A 312 -4.01 12.11 -0.57
CA ASN A 312 -4.07 10.69 -0.94
C ASN A 312 -5.13 10.42 -2.01
N ASN A 313 -4.84 9.46 -2.88
CA ASN A 313 -5.67 9.11 -4.04
C ASN A 313 -7.10 8.66 -3.66
N THR A 314 -7.25 7.83 -2.62
CA THR A 314 -8.51 7.16 -2.28
C THR A 314 -9.65 8.14 -1.91
N PRO A 315 -9.46 9.12 -1.01
CA PRO A 315 -10.48 10.12 -0.72
C PRO A 315 -10.92 10.93 -1.94
N ILE A 316 -9.99 11.32 -2.82
CA ILE A 316 -10.28 12.11 -4.02
C ILE A 316 -11.23 11.34 -4.94
N VAL A 317 -10.89 10.08 -5.26
CA VAL A 317 -11.70 9.27 -6.18
C VAL A 317 -13.07 8.98 -5.59
N ALA A 318 -13.15 8.56 -4.32
CA ALA A 318 -14.42 8.26 -3.66
C ALA A 318 -15.40 9.44 -3.72
N MET A 319 -14.89 10.65 -3.50
CA MET A 319 -15.67 11.87 -3.49
C MET A 319 -15.99 12.41 -4.90
N LEU A 320 -15.11 12.21 -5.89
CA LEU A 320 -15.37 12.62 -7.26
C LEU A 320 -16.29 11.66 -8.04
N ILE A 321 -16.41 10.38 -7.65
CA ILE A 321 -17.34 9.44 -8.29
C ILE A 321 -18.77 10.00 -8.38
N PRO A 322 -19.44 10.43 -7.29
CA PRO A 322 -20.80 10.96 -7.38
C PRO A 322 -20.89 12.25 -8.22
N VAL A 323 -19.87 13.12 -8.15
CA VAL A 323 -19.79 14.36 -8.95
C VAL A 323 -19.70 14.04 -10.44
N VAL A 324 -18.79 13.13 -10.81
CA VAL A 324 -18.59 12.66 -12.19
C VAL A 324 -19.85 11.97 -12.70
N MET A 325 -20.48 11.12 -11.90
CA MET A 325 -21.74 10.44 -12.26
C MET A 325 -22.89 11.43 -12.49
N SER A 326 -23.03 12.44 -11.63
CA SER A 326 -24.01 13.51 -11.78
C SER A 326 -23.77 14.35 -13.04
N TRP A 327 -22.50 14.67 -13.32
CA TRP A 327 -22.13 15.39 -14.55
C TRP A 327 -22.38 14.56 -15.81
N CYS A 328 -21.96 13.29 -15.82
CA CYS A 328 -22.18 12.34 -16.92
C CYS A 328 -23.66 12.26 -17.29
N ARG A 329 -24.54 12.21 -16.28
CA ARG A 329 -26.00 12.21 -16.46
C ARG A 329 -26.51 13.50 -17.10
N ARG A 330 -26.08 14.66 -16.58
CA ARG A 330 -26.50 15.98 -17.11
C ARG A 330 -26.03 16.25 -18.53
N GLN A 331 -24.89 15.71 -18.92
CA GLN A 331 -24.29 15.89 -20.24
C GLN A 331 -24.52 14.68 -21.18
N HIS A 332 -25.28 13.66 -20.76
CA HIS A 332 -25.49 12.40 -21.50
C HIS A 332 -24.20 11.70 -21.95
N VAL A 333 -23.14 11.78 -21.14
CA VAL A 333 -21.84 11.12 -21.37
C VAL A 333 -21.82 9.79 -20.60
N ALA A 334 -21.32 8.72 -21.20
CA ALA A 334 -21.18 7.43 -20.52
C ALA A 334 -20.15 7.52 -19.36
N PRO A 335 -20.48 7.11 -18.11
CA PRO A 335 -19.53 7.12 -16.99
C PRO A 335 -18.25 6.32 -17.24
N SER A 336 -18.36 5.26 -18.05
CA SER A 336 -17.24 4.42 -18.48
C SER A 336 -16.17 5.18 -19.27
N LYS A 337 -16.46 6.38 -19.79
CA LYS A 337 -15.48 7.27 -20.43
C LYS A 337 -14.72 8.18 -19.45
N MET A 338 -15.22 8.33 -18.22
CA MET A 338 -14.71 9.32 -17.26
C MET A 338 -14.06 8.69 -16.02
N LEU A 339 -14.51 7.50 -15.60
CA LEU A 339 -14.14 6.92 -14.31
C LEU A 339 -12.76 6.21 -14.27
N ILE A 340 -12.32 5.54 -15.33
CA ILE A 340 -10.90 5.14 -15.46
C ILE A 340 -9.97 6.37 -15.49
N PRO A 341 -10.21 7.40 -16.33
CA PRO A 341 -9.39 8.61 -16.30
C PRO A 341 -9.36 9.29 -14.93
N LEU A 342 -10.47 9.32 -14.20
CA LEU A 342 -10.51 9.78 -12.81
C LEU A 342 -9.41 9.08 -12.00
N SER A 343 -9.42 7.76 -11.95
CA SER A 343 -8.43 7.00 -11.17
C SER A 343 -7.00 7.19 -11.69
N PHE A 344 -6.79 7.08 -13.00
CA PHE A 344 -5.45 7.12 -13.60
C PHE A 344 -4.79 8.49 -13.38
N MET A 345 -5.53 9.57 -13.57
CA MET A 345 -5.00 10.92 -13.40
C MET A 345 -4.77 11.26 -11.93
N THR A 346 -5.57 10.72 -11.01
CA THR A 346 -5.30 10.80 -9.57
C THR A 346 -3.99 10.09 -9.22
N ILE A 347 -3.76 8.86 -9.70
CA ILE A 347 -2.51 8.12 -9.45
C ILE A 347 -1.29 8.86 -10.01
N LEU A 348 -1.37 9.36 -11.25
CA LEU A 348 -0.31 10.15 -11.87
C LEU A 348 -0.02 11.43 -11.07
N GLY A 349 -1.06 12.11 -10.58
CA GLY A 349 -0.92 13.27 -9.69
C GLY A 349 -0.21 12.95 -8.38
N GLY A 350 -0.51 11.80 -7.77
CA GLY A 350 0.15 11.32 -6.55
C GLY A 350 1.66 11.16 -6.69
N CYS A 351 2.16 10.98 -7.91
CA CYS A 351 3.58 10.85 -8.21
C CYS A 351 4.29 12.20 -8.44
N CYS A 352 3.57 13.33 -8.32
CA CYS A 352 4.14 14.66 -8.48
C CYS A 352 4.67 15.25 -7.16
N SER A 353 4.55 14.56 -6.03
CA SER A 353 5.16 14.98 -4.76
C SER A 353 5.48 13.78 -3.85
N ARG A 354 6.29 14.03 -2.82
CA ARG A 354 6.61 13.04 -1.78
C ARG A 354 5.38 12.55 -1.02
N ILE A 355 4.37 13.40 -0.79
CA ILE A 355 3.18 13.08 0.03
C ILE A 355 1.97 12.62 -0.78
N GLY A 356 1.99 12.75 -2.11
CA GLY A 356 0.83 12.50 -2.95
C GLY A 356 0.35 11.04 -2.93
N THR A 357 1.26 10.09 -2.66
CA THR A 357 0.91 8.69 -2.47
C THR A 357 1.67 8.06 -1.30
N SER A 358 1.00 7.16 -0.59
CA SER A 358 1.61 6.38 0.50
C SER A 358 2.86 5.61 0.05
N THR A 359 2.95 5.22 -1.22
CA THR A 359 4.09 4.49 -1.79
C THR A 359 5.37 5.33 -1.80
N ASN A 360 5.28 6.63 -2.10
CA ASN A 360 6.43 7.53 -2.07
C ASN A 360 6.98 7.68 -0.65
N LEU A 361 6.09 7.78 0.34
CA LEU A 361 6.46 7.84 1.75
C LEU A 361 7.12 6.53 2.23
N VAL A 362 6.66 5.38 1.73
CA VAL A 362 7.28 4.08 2.01
C VAL A 362 8.69 4.01 1.46
N VAL A 363 8.88 4.37 0.18
CA VAL A 363 10.20 4.39 -0.47
C VAL A 363 11.13 5.36 0.26
N ASP A 364 10.66 6.54 0.59
CA ASP A 364 11.41 7.55 1.34
C ASP A 364 11.82 7.02 2.73
N GLY A 365 10.95 6.30 3.43
CA GLY A 365 11.31 5.65 4.70
C GLY A 365 12.37 4.55 4.54
N LEU A 366 12.33 3.82 3.43
CA LEU A 366 13.38 2.86 3.08
C LEU A 366 14.69 3.59 2.75
N MET A 367 14.66 4.73 2.07
CA MET A 367 15.85 5.55 1.81
C MET A 367 16.58 5.91 3.10
N THR A 368 15.86 6.45 4.09
CA THR A 368 16.43 6.80 5.40
C THR A 368 17.01 5.57 6.11
N LYS A 369 16.32 4.42 6.06
CA LYS A 369 16.82 3.17 6.65
C LYS A 369 18.15 2.72 6.05
N TYR A 370 18.35 2.93 4.75
CA TYR A 370 19.59 2.60 4.04
C TYR A 370 20.63 3.73 4.08
N GLY A 371 20.44 4.75 4.93
CA GLY A 371 21.39 5.87 5.10
C GLY A 371 21.41 6.85 3.92
N MET A 372 20.41 6.80 3.03
CA MET A 372 20.26 7.75 1.94
C MET A 372 19.56 9.01 2.42
N ALA A 373 19.90 10.15 1.81
CA ALA A 373 19.19 11.40 2.05
C ALA A 373 17.72 11.29 1.63
N GLU A 374 16.83 11.80 2.47
CA GLU A 374 15.38 11.84 2.21
C GLU A 374 15.06 12.45 0.83
N MET A 375 13.90 12.08 0.31
CA MET A 375 13.36 12.66 -0.91
C MET A 375 12.93 14.10 -0.63
N GLY A 376 13.37 15.04 -1.47
CA GLY A 376 12.85 16.41 -1.44
C GLY A 376 11.36 16.43 -1.75
N PHE A 377 10.62 17.42 -1.24
CA PHE A 377 9.15 17.45 -1.34
C PHE A 377 8.63 17.33 -2.79
N PHE A 378 9.27 18.04 -3.74
CA PHE A 378 8.96 18.00 -5.19
C PHE A 378 10.05 17.31 -6.02
N GLU A 379 10.96 16.57 -5.39
CA GLU A 379 12.05 15.94 -6.14
C GLU A 379 11.54 14.95 -7.19
N ILE A 380 10.63 14.06 -6.79
CA ILE A 380 10.00 13.10 -7.70
C ILE A 380 9.17 13.80 -8.79
N ALA A 381 8.73 15.05 -8.58
CA ALA A 381 7.95 15.82 -9.55
C ALA A 381 8.70 16.02 -10.87
N SER A 382 10.03 16.09 -10.84
CA SER A 382 10.87 16.21 -12.03
C SER A 382 10.62 15.09 -13.04
N ALA A 383 10.27 13.88 -12.57
CA ALA A 383 9.85 12.78 -13.43
C ALA A 383 8.32 12.59 -13.43
N GLY A 384 7.65 12.81 -12.29
CA GLY A 384 6.21 12.66 -12.11
C GLY A 384 5.37 13.60 -12.98
N VAL A 385 5.74 14.88 -13.07
CA VAL A 385 5.01 15.87 -13.89
C VAL A 385 5.10 15.53 -15.39
N PRO A 386 6.28 15.23 -15.97
CA PRO A 386 6.35 14.70 -17.34
C PRO A 386 5.50 13.45 -17.53
N CYS A 387 5.54 12.49 -16.60
CA CYS A 387 4.71 11.28 -16.67
C CYS A 387 3.20 11.60 -16.63
N ALA A 388 2.78 12.55 -15.80
CA ALA A 388 1.39 13.00 -15.72
C ALA A 388 0.95 13.70 -17.01
N ILE A 389 1.83 14.48 -17.65
CA ILE A 389 1.57 15.09 -18.97
C ILE A 389 1.42 14.01 -20.04
N ILE A 390 2.33 13.03 -20.06
CA ILE A 390 2.28 11.90 -21.01
C ILE A 390 0.98 11.09 -20.81
N GLY A 391 0.62 10.78 -19.57
CA GLY A 391 -0.62 10.10 -19.23
C GLY A 391 -1.87 10.91 -19.60
N LEU A 392 -1.86 12.24 -19.40
CA LEU A 392 -2.93 13.12 -19.85
C LEU A 392 -3.09 13.08 -21.37
N ILE A 393 -1.99 13.27 -22.11
CA ILE A 393 -2.01 13.21 -23.58
C ILE A 393 -2.51 11.85 -24.06
N TYR A 394 -2.04 10.77 -23.44
CA TYR A 394 -2.51 9.41 -23.73
C TYR A 394 -4.03 9.27 -23.50
N MET A 395 -4.54 9.72 -22.35
CA MET A 395 -5.96 9.63 -22.04
C MET A 395 -6.82 10.48 -22.97
N LEU A 396 -6.34 11.65 -23.40
CA LEU A 396 -7.05 12.51 -24.35
C LEU A 396 -7.07 11.97 -25.79
N THR A 397 -6.10 11.12 -26.16
CA THR A 397 -5.91 10.63 -27.55
C THR A 397 -6.25 9.15 -27.72
N ILE A 398 -5.41 8.26 -27.21
CA ILE A 398 -5.50 6.80 -27.37
C ILE A 398 -6.47 6.22 -26.33
N GLY A 399 -6.31 6.58 -25.06
CA GLY A 399 -7.11 6.09 -23.95
C GLY A 399 -8.61 6.34 -24.17
N ARG A 400 -8.99 7.56 -24.56
CA ARG A 400 -10.39 7.91 -24.90
C ARG A 400 -11.02 6.99 -25.95
N LYS A 401 -10.25 6.56 -26.96
CA LYS A 401 -10.73 5.65 -28.01
C LYS A 401 -10.85 4.21 -27.53
N LEU A 402 -9.96 3.77 -26.64
CA LEU A 402 -9.94 2.42 -26.08
C LEU A 402 -10.99 2.21 -24.98
N LEU A 403 -11.39 3.27 -24.27
CA LEU A 403 -12.39 3.19 -23.22
C LEU A 403 -13.75 2.73 -23.77
N PRO A 404 -14.45 1.81 -23.10
CA PRO A 404 -15.77 1.36 -23.53
C PRO A 404 -16.80 2.48 -23.39
N GLU A 405 -17.84 2.47 -24.23
CA GLU A 405 -19.01 3.34 -24.11
C GLU A 405 -20.19 2.50 -23.63
N ARG A 406 -20.50 2.58 -22.32
CA ARG A 406 -21.59 1.82 -21.69
C ARG A 406 -22.62 2.78 -21.12
N LYS A 407 -23.70 3.02 -21.87
CA LYS A 407 -24.81 3.91 -21.47
C LYS A 407 -25.88 3.19 -20.66
N GLU A 408 -26.02 1.87 -20.79
CA GLU A 408 -27.04 1.05 -20.11
C GLU A 408 -27.01 1.22 -18.58
N LEU A 409 -25.87 1.52 -17.97
CA LEU A 409 -25.76 1.75 -16.53
C LEU A 409 -26.37 3.09 -16.08
N LEU A 410 -26.41 4.10 -16.95
CA LEU A 410 -27.15 5.36 -16.69
C LEU A 410 -28.65 5.11 -16.67
N GLU A 411 -29.14 4.21 -17.52
CA GLU A 411 -30.55 3.84 -17.63
C GLU A 411 -30.95 2.91 -16.47
N GLN A 412 -30.15 1.90 -16.14
CA GLN A 412 -30.39 1.00 -15.00
C GLN A 412 -30.28 1.72 -13.65
N LEU A 413 -29.34 2.65 -13.45
CA LEU A 413 -29.30 3.51 -12.26
C LEU A 413 -30.37 4.61 -12.26
N GLY A 414 -30.96 4.89 -13.43
CA GLY A 414 -32.14 5.73 -13.58
C GLY A 414 -33.39 5.00 -13.08
N ASP A 415 -33.60 3.77 -13.54
CA ASP A 415 -34.75 2.92 -13.23
C ASP A 415 -34.67 2.24 -11.85
N SER A 416 -33.47 2.01 -11.30
CA SER A 416 -33.28 1.35 -10.00
C SER A 416 -33.25 2.33 -8.81
N ARG A 417 -33.52 3.62 -9.02
CA ARG A 417 -33.64 4.57 -7.91
C ARG A 417 -35.04 4.44 -7.31
N ARG A 418 -35.09 3.97 -6.07
CA ARG A 418 -36.29 4.00 -5.21
C ARG A 418 -36.89 5.41 -5.28
N GLU A 419 -38.02 5.55 -5.95
CA GLU A 419 -38.75 6.80 -6.02
C GLU A 419 -39.46 7.04 -4.68
N TYR A 420 -39.32 8.23 -4.11
CA TYR A 420 -39.91 8.63 -2.84
C TYR A 420 -41.12 9.53 -3.06
N LEU A 421 -42.15 9.38 -2.21
CA LEU A 421 -43.39 10.16 -2.26
C LEU A 421 -43.16 11.27 -1.26
N VAL A 422 -43.34 12.49 -1.72
CA VAL A 422 -43.29 13.66 -0.89
C VAL A 422 -44.63 14.33 -0.95
N GLU A 423 -45.20 14.54 0.23
CA GLU A 423 -46.43 15.29 0.38
C GLU A 423 -46.10 16.74 0.73
N MET A 424 -46.55 17.65 -0.12
CA MET A 424 -46.41 19.09 0.06
C MET A 424 -47.78 19.72 0.22
N LEU A 425 -47.96 20.54 1.24
CA LEU A 425 -49.13 21.37 1.47
C LEU A 425 -48.96 22.71 0.75
N VAL A 426 -49.98 23.09 -0.02
CA VAL A 426 -50.11 24.44 -0.59
C VAL A 426 -50.66 25.36 0.50
N THR A 427 -49.81 26.19 1.10
CA THR A 427 -50.27 27.12 2.14
C THR A 427 -51.07 28.27 1.54
N PRO A 428 -51.92 28.97 2.31
CA PRO A 428 -52.67 30.14 1.82
C PRO A 428 -51.78 31.28 1.27
N ALA A 429 -50.51 31.31 1.64
CA ALA A 429 -49.51 32.27 1.15
C ALA A 429 -48.81 31.83 -0.15
N CYS A 430 -49.15 30.66 -0.69
CA CYS A 430 -48.51 30.10 -1.87
C CYS A 430 -48.85 30.89 -3.13
N ARG A 431 -47.80 31.34 -3.85
CA ARG A 431 -47.96 32.11 -5.10
C ARG A 431 -48.50 31.29 -6.27
N LEU A 432 -48.56 29.97 -6.11
CA LEU A 432 -49.04 29.03 -7.14
C LEU A 432 -50.56 28.83 -7.10
N ILE A 433 -51.26 29.38 -6.09
CA ILE A 433 -52.73 29.30 -5.99
C ILE A 433 -53.36 29.97 -7.22
N GLY A 434 -54.34 29.30 -7.83
CA GLY A 434 -55.05 29.78 -9.02
C GLY A 434 -54.31 29.53 -10.34
N GLN A 435 -53.09 28.97 -10.30
CA GLN A 435 -52.38 28.53 -11.50
C GLN A 435 -52.72 27.06 -11.83
N SER A 436 -52.71 26.70 -13.11
CA SER A 436 -52.76 25.29 -13.52
C SER A 436 -51.45 24.58 -13.14
N ILE A 437 -51.48 23.26 -12.99
CA ILE A 437 -50.28 22.45 -12.70
C ILE A 437 -49.16 22.69 -13.72
N GLU A 438 -49.50 22.88 -15.00
CA GLU A 438 -48.52 23.22 -16.03
C GLU A 438 -47.97 24.64 -15.87
N ALA A 439 -48.82 25.64 -15.64
CA ALA A 439 -48.41 27.02 -15.44
C ALA A 439 -47.55 27.20 -14.16
N ALA A 440 -47.84 26.42 -13.12
CA ALA A 440 -47.10 26.37 -11.87
C ALA A 440 -45.73 25.66 -11.99
N GLY A 441 -45.42 25.08 -13.15
CA GLY A 441 -44.16 24.38 -13.41
C GLY A 441 -44.00 23.04 -12.68
N LEU A 442 -45.03 22.58 -11.96
CA LEU A 442 -45.00 21.37 -11.12
C LEU A 442 -44.93 20.07 -11.94
N ARG A 443 -45.22 20.14 -13.24
CA ARG A 443 -45.14 19.00 -14.18
C ARG A 443 -43.77 18.83 -14.84
N ARG A 444 -42.92 19.86 -14.82
CA ARG A 444 -41.61 19.88 -15.48
C ARG A 444 -40.44 19.90 -14.47
N LEU A 445 -40.68 19.41 -13.26
CA LEU A 445 -39.63 19.35 -12.24
C LEU A 445 -38.61 18.25 -12.61
N PRO A 446 -37.30 18.54 -12.62
CA PRO A 446 -36.29 17.53 -12.92
C PRO A 446 -36.33 16.43 -11.85
N GLY A 447 -36.67 15.19 -12.22
CA GLY A 447 -36.62 14.05 -11.31
C GLY A 447 -37.73 13.96 -10.26
N LEU A 448 -38.80 14.76 -10.39
CA LEU A 448 -40.01 14.72 -9.57
C LEU A 448 -41.26 14.78 -10.46
N PHE A 449 -42.25 13.95 -10.14
CA PHE A 449 -43.52 13.89 -10.85
C PHE A 449 -44.66 14.08 -9.86
N LEU A 450 -45.53 15.06 -10.11
CA LEU A 450 -46.78 15.19 -9.37
C LEU A 450 -47.73 14.07 -9.79
N ILE A 451 -48.04 13.17 -8.87
CA ILE A 451 -48.87 11.99 -9.14
C ILE A 451 -50.31 12.18 -8.68
N GLU A 452 -50.52 12.91 -7.58
CA GLU A 452 -51.83 13.08 -6.96
C GLU A 452 -51.98 14.47 -6.34
N VAL A 453 -53.21 14.97 -6.35
CA VAL A 453 -53.64 16.12 -5.53
C VAL A 453 -54.75 15.63 -4.61
N ASP A 454 -54.53 15.63 -3.30
CA ASP A 454 -55.57 15.40 -2.30
C ASP A 454 -56.17 16.77 -1.92
N ARG A 455 -57.41 17.00 -2.37
CA ARG A 455 -58.20 18.20 -2.09
C ARG A 455 -59.26 17.87 -1.07
N ARG A 456 -59.04 18.27 0.18
CA ARG A 456 -59.99 18.09 1.29
C ARG A 456 -60.46 16.63 1.45
N GLY A 457 -59.60 15.65 1.21
CA GLY A 457 -59.91 14.22 1.27
C GLY A 457 -60.34 13.60 -0.06
N SER A 458 -60.53 14.40 -1.12
CA SER A 458 -60.80 13.91 -2.47
C SER A 458 -59.51 13.79 -3.27
N ILE A 459 -59.16 12.57 -3.66
CA ILE A 459 -57.95 12.29 -4.45
C ILE A 459 -58.23 12.57 -5.94
N ILE A 460 -57.42 13.44 -6.53
CA ILE A 460 -57.42 13.75 -7.95
C ILE A 460 -56.18 13.08 -8.56
N ALA A 461 -56.41 11.97 -9.27
CA ALA A 461 -55.39 11.21 -9.98
C ALA A 461 -55.99 10.54 -11.24
N PRO A 462 -55.30 10.55 -12.40
CA PRO A 462 -54.06 11.26 -12.68
C PRO A 462 -54.28 12.78 -12.78
N VAL A 463 -53.28 13.56 -12.39
CA VAL A 463 -53.39 15.03 -12.36
C VAL A 463 -53.29 15.62 -13.78
N SER A 464 -54.33 16.33 -14.23
CA SER A 464 -54.38 16.98 -15.55
C SER A 464 -53.47 18.23 -15.58
N PRO A 465 -52.85 18.58 -16.72
CA PRO A 465 -52.09 19.83 -16.86
C PRO A 465 -52.91 21.07 -16.48
N ASP A 466 -54.22 21.02 -16.77
CA ASP A 466 -55.17 22.11 -16.57
C ASP A 466 -55.75 22.16 -15.14
N THR A 467 -55.42 21.19 -14.29
CA THR A 467 -55.89 21.19 -12.89
C THR A 467 -55.38 22.45 -12.19
N VAL A 468 -56.29 23.26 -11.66
CA VAL A 468 -55.95 24.51 -10.96
C VAL A 468 -55.66 24.22 -9.49
N LEU A 469 -54.55 24.75 -8.98
CA LEU A 469 -54.15 24.63 -7.57
C LEU A 469 -55.03 25.50 -6.66
N GLU A 470 -55.50 24.90 -5.56
CA GLU A 470 -56.24 25.58 -4.51
C GLU A 470 -55.43 25.65 -3.21
N ALA A 471 -55.79 26.60 -2.35
CA ALA A 471 -55.23 26.67 -1.01
C ALA A 471 -55.59 25.41 -0.20
N ASN A 472 -54.62 24.88 0.54
CA ASN A 472 -54.69 23.64 1.30
C ASN A 472 -54.77 22.35 0.45
N ASP A 473 -54.47 22.43 -0.85
CA ASP A 473 -54.20 21.21 -1.62
C ASP A 473 -52.97 20.50 -1.06
N ARG A 474 -53.05 19.17 -0.97
CA ARG A 474 -51.92 18.32 -0.60
C ARG A 474 -51.41 17.62 -1.86
N LEU A 475 -50.26 18.06 -2.33
CA LEU A 475 -49.61 17.60 -3.54
C LEU A 475 -48.69 16.44 -3.23
N VAL A 476 -48.88 15.32 -3.93
CA VAL A 476 -48.06 14.12 -3.76
C VAL A 476 -47.12 13.98 -4.96
N PHE A 477 -45.83 14.12 -4.73
CA PHE A 477 -44.79 13.97 -5.75
C PHE A 477 -44.07 12.65 -5.61
N THR A 478 -43.81 11.92 -6.69
CA THR A 478 -42.87 10.78 -6.73
C THR A 478 -41.54 11.22 -7.34
N GLY A 479 -40.40 10.83 -6.75
CA GLY A 479 -39.08 11.11 -7.35
C GLY A 479 -37.88 10.96 -6.41
N ILE A 480 -36.73 11.55 -6.77
CA ILE A 480 -35.46 11.34 -6.08
C ILE A 480 -35.37 12.24 -4.81
N VAL A 481 -34.78 11.76 -3.71
CA VAL A 481 -34.67 12.50 -2.42
C VAL A 481 -33.98 13.86 -2.58
N GLU A 482 -32.92 13.92 -3.39
CA GLU A 482 -32.11 15.13 -3.60
C GLU A 482 -32.94 16.29 -4.17
N THR A 483 -33.94 15.97 -5.00
CA THR A 483 -34.81 16.95 -5.67
C THR A 483 -35.92 17.51 -4.76
N ILE A 484 -36.14 16.92 -3.59
CA ILE A 484 -37.10 17.41 -2.58
C ILE A 484 -36.67 18.80 -2.05
N VAL A 485 -35.36 19.05 -2.01
CA VAL A 485 -34.80 20.35 -1.58
C VAL A 485 -35.24 21.47 -2.54
N ASP A 486 -35.46 21.16 -3.81
CA ASP A 486 -35.93 22.14 -4.80
C ASP A 486 -37.41 22.48 -4.62
N LEU A 487 -38.24 21.54 -4.14
CA LEU A 487 -39.64 21.82 -3.77
C LEU A 487 -39.73 22.82 -2.61
N LYS A 488 -38.83 22.72 -1.62
CA LYS A 488 -38.77 23.66 -0.48
C LYS A 488 -38.38 25.08 -0.88
N LYS A 489 -37.81 25.30 -2.06
CA LYS A 489 -37.45 26.64 -2.55
C LYS A 489 -38.65 27.41 -3.09
N ILE A 490 -39.79 26.74 -3.32
CA ILE A 490 -41.01 27.36 -3.83
C ILE A 490 -41.75 28.04 -2.66
N PRO A 491 -41.90 29.38 -2.65
CA PRO A 491 -42.53 30.09 -1.55
C PRO A 491 -44.00 29.67 -1.34
N GLY A 492 -44.32 29.21 -0.12
CA GLY A 492 -45.64 28.75 0.30
C GLY A 492 -45.97 27.29 -0.03
N LEU A 493 -44.99 26.51 -0.52
CA LEU A 493 -45.10 25.07 -0.65
C LEU A 493 -44.33 24.41 0.51
N GLU A 494 -45.05 23.85 1.48
CA GLU A 494 -44.47 23.35 2.73
C GLU A 494 -44.65 21.84 2.87
N PRO A 495 -43.73 21.08 3.48
CA PRO A 495 -43.95 19.67 3.75
C PRO A 495 -45.20 19.48 4.63
N ALA A 496 -46.05 18.50 4.30
CA ALA A 496 -47.32 18.25 5.00
C ALA A 496 -47.15 17.60 6.40
N THR A 497 -46.14 18.01 7.16
CA THR A 497 -45.95 17.70 8.58
C THR A 497 -46.62 18.78 9.42
N GLU A 498 -47.50 18.36 10.33
CA GLU A 498 -48.11 19.22 11.33
C GLU A 498 -47.05 20.05 12.07
N SER A 499 -47.33 21.35 12.15
CA SER A 499 -46.44 22.47 12.45
C SER A 499 -46.10 22.61 13.93
N THR A 500 -44.88 23.09 14.24
CA THR A 500 -44.67 24.16 15.24
C THR A 500 -43.30 24.84 15.05
N ASP A 501 -43.33 26.17 14.96
CA ASP A 501 -42.18 27.07 14.92
C ASP A 501 -41.25 26.87 16.14
N GLN A 502 -40.06 26.34 15.88
CA GLN A 502 -38.81 26.34 16.68
C GLN A 502 -37.77 25.36 16.06
N SER A 503 -38.19 24.52 15.11
CA SER A 503 -37.44 23.39 14.57
C SER A 503 -36.42 23.70 13.46
N ALA A 504 -36.36 24.92 12.89
CA ALA A 504 -35.50 25.18 11.73
C ALA A 504 -33.99 24.94 12.00
N GLN A 505 -33.56 25.04 13.27
CA GLN A 505 -32.19 24.76 13.69
C GLN A 505 -31.97 23.29 14.12
N GLU A 506 -33.02 22.58 14.53
CA GLU A 506 -33.00 21.13 14.81
C GLU A 506 -33.17 20.28 13.54
N GLU A 507 -33.88 20.78 12.53
CA GLU A 507 -34.05 20.13 11.22
C GLU A 507 -32.73 19.98 10.48
N ARG A 508 -31.76 20.87 10.72
CA ARG A 508 -30.38 20.76 10.21
C ARG A 508 -29.55 19.65 10.87
N ARG A 509 -30.07 18.93 11.87
CA ARG A 509 -29.37 17.84 12.57
C ARG A 509 -30.01 16.45 12.40
N ARG A 510 -31.06 16.34 11.59
CA ARG A 510 -31.76 15.08 11.37
C ARG A 510 -31.12 14.29 10.21
N ARG A 511 -30.88 13.00 10.44
CA ARG A 511 -30.26 12.06 9.48
C ARG A 511 -31.32 11.18 8.82
N LEU A 512 -31.01 10.62 7.66
CA LEU A 512 -31.85 9.59 7.04
C LEU A 512 -31.28 8.21 7.38
N CYS A 513 -32.12 7.32 7.88
CA CYS A 513 -31.74 5.97 8.29
C CYS A 513 -32.71 4.97 7.65
N GLU A 514 -32.17 3.89 7.10
CA GLU A 514 -32.93 2.75 6.62
C GLU A 514 -32.95 1.66 7.69
N VAL A 515 -34.14 1.19 8.05
CA VAL A 515 -34.32 0.11 9.01
C VAL A 515 -35.18 -1.01 8.46
N VAL A 516 -34.90 -2.25 8.87
CA VAL A 516 -35.72 -3.41 8.53
C VAL A 516 -36.43 -3.91 9.79
N VAL A 517 -37.76 -3.96 9.77
CA VAL A 517 -38.60 -4.37 10.90
C VAL A 517 -38.35 -5.84 11.22
N SER A 518 -37.97 -6.15 12.47
CA SER A 518 -37.72 -7.52 12.89
C SER A 518 -39.02 -8.31 13.12
N ARG A 519 -38.94 -9.64 13.25
CA ARG A 519 -40.12 -10.44 13.64
C ARG A 519 -40.51 -10.22 15.10
N SER A 520 -39.54 -9.85 15.94
CA SER A 520 -39.72 -9.58 17.37
C SER A 520 -40.20 -8.16 17.67
N SER A 521 -40.34 -7.31 16.64
CA SER A 521 -40.72 -5.92 16.82
C SER A 521 -42.16 -5.81 17.34
N PRO A 522 -42.42 -5.01 18.39
CA PRO A 522 -43.76 -4.77 18.91
C PRO A 522 -44.65 -4.00 17.91
N LEU A 523 -44.04 -3.47 16.84
CA LEU A 523 -44.70 -2.73 15.78
C LEU A 523 -45.44 -3.62 14.77
N VAL A 524 -45.10 -4.92 14.72
CA VAL A 524 -45.70 -5.85 13.76
C VAL A 524 -47.20 -5.98 14.02
N GLY A 525 -48.00 -5.74 12.98
CA GLY A 525 -49.46 -5.81 13.02
C GLY A 525 -50.16 -4.51 13.41
N GLN A 526 -49.41 -3.47 13.83
CA GLN A 526 -49.96 -2.14 14.11
C GLN A 526 -49.81 -1.23 12.90
N THR A 527 -50.73 -0.29 12.73
CA THR A 527 -50.52 0.83 11.78
C THR A 527 -49.46 1.79 12.30
N VAL A 528 -48.78 2.52 11.42
CA VAL A 528 -47.79 3.54 11.82
C VAL A 528 -48.39 4.58 12.78
N ARG A 529 -49.67 4.94 12.59
CA ARG A 529 -50.39 5.86 13.47
C ARG A 529 -50.65 5.25 14.85
N GLU A 530 -51.12 4.00 14.91
CA GLU A 530 -51.35 3.28 16.17
C GLU A 530 -50.06 3.07 16.96
N ALA A 531 -48.96 2.75 16.25
CA ALA A 531 -47.64 2.56 16.85
C ALA A 531 -47.03 3.85 17.42
N GLN A 532 -47.64 5.01 17.16
CA GLN A 532 -47.15 6.33 17.54
C GLN A 532 -45.64 6.49 17.25
N PHE A 533 -45.23 6.05 16.06
CA PHE A 533 -43.82 5.81 15.74
C PHE A 533 -42.91 7.03 16.03
N ARG A 534 -43.44 8.23 15.78
CA ARG A 534 -42.73 9.50 15.99
C ARG A 534 -42.43 9.81 17.45
N SER A 535 -43.36 9.57 18.36
CA SER A 535 -43.13 9.80 19.80
C SER A 535 -42.30 8.68 20.41
N HIS A 536 -42.50 7.44 19.96
CA HIS A 536 -41.80 6.28 20.53
C HIS A 536 -40.32 6.23 20.16
N TYR A 537 -40.00 6.45 18.87
CA TYR A 537 -38.64 6.31 18.35
C TYR A 537 -37.95 7.66 18.06
N ASN A 538 -38.62 8.79 18.29
CA ASN A 538 -38.15 10.12 17.90
C ASN A 538 -37.68 10.16 16.42
N ALA A 539 -38.45 9.49 15.56
CA ALA A 539 -38.13 9.25 14.16
C ALA A 539 -39.39 9.40 13.29
N ALA A 540 -39.26 9.97 12.10
CA ALA A 540 -40.36 10.11 11.16
C ALA A 540 -40.17 9.18 9.97
N ILE A 541 -41.15 8.34 9.66
CA ILE A 541 -41.10 7.46 8.49
C ILE A 541 -41.36 8.29 7.22
N VAL A 542 -40.41 8.24 6.30
CA VAL A 542 -40.42 8.92 5.00
C VAL A 542 -40.97 7.99 3.92
N ALA A 543 -40.66 6.69 3.99
CA ALA A 543 -41.17 5.69 3.05
C ALA A 543 -41.16 4.28 3.65
N ILE A 544 -42.04 3.41 3.14
CA ILE A 544 -42.12 1.99 3.49
C ILE A 544 -42.02 1.16 2.21
N HIS A 545 -41.14 0.17 2.22
CA HIS A 545 -41.02 -0.82 1.15
C HIS A 545 -41.30 -2.22 1.69
N ARG A 546 -41.99 -3.01 0.88
CA ARG A 546 -42.32 -4.41 1.14
C ARG A 546 -41.94 -5.25 -0.07
N ASN A 547 -41.13 -6.29 0.14
CA ASN A 547 -40.64 -7.17 -0.94
C ASN A 547 -39.97 -6.40 -2.10
N GLY A 548 -39.26 -5.32 -1.78
CA GLY A 548 -38.59 -4.47 -2.77
C GLY A 548 -39.51 -3.50 -3.52
N ALA A 549 -40.83 -3.61 -3.38
CA ALA A 549 -41.79 -2.67 -3.93
C ALA A 549 -42.20 -1.62 -2.89
N ARG A 550 -42.49 -0.41 -3.35
CA ARG A 550 -42.89 0.68 -2.48
C ARG A 550 -44.39 0.67 -2.23
N LEU A 551 -44.80 0.86 -0.98
CA LEU A 551 -46.21 1.00 -0.64
C LEU A 551 -46.69 2.42 -0.96
N THR A 552 -47.78 2.51 -1.73
CA THR A 552 -48.41 3.79 -2.16
C THR A 552 -49.48 4.27 -1.18
N THR A 553 -49.83 3.48 -0.17
CA THR A 553 -50.80 3.83 0.87
C THR A 553 -50.26 4.94 1.78
N LYS A 554 -51.16 5.80 2.30
CA LYS A 554 -50.83 6.84 3.29
C LYS A 554 -50.02 6.21 4.43
N ILE A 555 -48.81 6.73 4.67
CA ILE A 555 -47.82 6.13 5.59
C ILE A 555 -48.43 5.84 6.97
N GLY A 556 -49.27 6.74 7.49
CA GLY A 556 -49.93 6.58 8.79
C GLY A 556 -50.87 5.38 8.89
N ASP A 557 -51.46 4.94 7.78
CA ASP A 557 -52.47 3.86 7.73
C ASP A 557 -51.85 2.50 7.33
N VAL A 558 -50.55 2.47 7.03
CA VAL A 558 -49.83 1.24 6.68
C VAL A 558 -49.65 0.37 7.93
N LYS A 559 -50.15 -0.88 7.88
CA LYS A 559 -49.83 -1.91 8.88
C LYS A 559 -48.44 -2.47 8.64
N LEU A 560 -47.57 -2.35 9.65
CA LEU A 560 -46.19 -2.80 9.58
C LEU A 560 -46.11 -4.33 9.66
N GLU A 561 -45.35 -4.93 8.77
CA GLU A 561 -45.04 -6.36 8.74
C GLU A 561 -43.56 -6.60 8.96
N SER A 562 -43.23 -7.82 9.42
CA SER A 562 -41.83 -8.21 9.53
C SER A 562 -41.18 -8.27 8.15
N GLY A 563 -39.99 -7.69 8.04
CA GLY A 563 -39.26 -7.56 6.78
C GLY A 563 -39.56 -6.28 6.00
N ASP A 564 -40.51 -5.45 6.46
CA ASP A 564 -40.70 -4.11 5.90
C ASP A 564 -39.43 -3.28 6.08
N THR A 565 -39.06 -2.56 5.02
CA THR A 565 -37.94 -1.63 5.01
C THR A 565 -38.48 -0.20 5.14
N LEU A 566 -38.18 0.43 6.27
CA LEU A 566 -38.59 1.80 6.57
C LEU A 566 -37.43 2.74 6.28
N LEU A 567 -37.64 3.73 5.42
CA LEU A 567 -36.77 4.89 5.36
C LEU A 567 -37.27 5.92 6.36
N MET A 568 -36.42 6.38 7.25
CA MET A 568 -36.80 7.24 8.37
C MET A 568 -35.87 8.42 8.51
N GLN A 569 -36.41 9.56 8.89
CA GLN A 569 -35.64 10.69 9.36
C GLN A 569 -35.50 10.60 10.87
N THR A 570 -34.27 10.53 11.37
CA THR A 570 -33.94 10.24 12.77
C THR A 570 -33.01 11.29 13.37
N GLY A 571 -32.90 11.32 14.70
CA GLY A 571 -31.82 12.05 15.37
C GLY A 571 -30.42 11.43 15.11
N PRO A 572 -29.32 12.16 15.40
CA PRO A 572 -27.95 11.73 15.08
C PRO A 572 -27.49 10.46 15.82
N ASN A 573 -28.09 10.15 16.97
CA ASN A 573 -27.71 9.00 17.81
C ASN A 573 -28.63 7.78 17.62
N PHE A 574 -29.61 7.85 16.71
CA PHE A 574 -30.61 6.80 16.55
C PHE A 574 -29.98 5.45 16.15
N VAL A 575 -29.06 5.47 15.19
CA VAL A 575 -28.34 4.27 14.72
C VAL A 575 -27.57 3.63 15.87
N GLN A 576 -26.78 4.39 16.64
CA GLN A 576 -26.03 3.83 17.77
C GLN A 576 -26.94 3.26 18.86
N ALA A 577 -28.07 3.91 19.13
CA ALA A 577 -29.02 3.46 20.15
C ALA A 577 -29.81 2.20 19.74
N HIS A 578 -30.12 2.04 18.44
CA HIS A 578 -31.04 1.00 17.96
C HIS A 578 -30.40 -0.07 17.07
N ARG A 579 -29.11 0.03 16.74
CA ARG A 579 -28.37 -0.98 15.95
C ARG A 579 -28.40 -2.38 16.56
N ASN A 580 -28.44 -2.46 17.90
CA ASN A 580 -28.48 -3.72 18.65
C ASN A 580 -29.86 -3.97 19.29
N ASN A 581 -30.88 -3.19 18.93
CA ASN A 581 -32.23 -3.39 19.46
C ASN A 581 -32.92 -4.53 18.69
N ALA A 582 -33.59 -5.43 19.41
CA ALA A 582 -34.32 -6.56 18.85
C ALA A 582 -35.51 -6.14 17.97
N ASP A 583 -35.91 -4.87 17.98
CA ASP A 583 -36.99 -4.32 17.15
C ASP A 583 -36.64 -4.24 15.65
N PHE A 584 -35.34 -4.24 15.29
CA PHE A 584 -34.88 -4.08 13.91
C PHE A 584 -33.81 -5.10 13.55
N TYR A 585 -33.91 -5.70 12.36
CA TYR A 585 -32.87 -6.62 11.85
C TYR A 585 -31.62 -5.89 11.37
N LEU A 586 -31.80 -4.67 10.84
CA LEU A 586 -30.74 -3.85 10.29
C LEU A 586 -31.11 -2.38 10.47
N VAL A 587 -30.13 -1.58 10.89
CA VAL A 587 -30.23 -0.12 11.02
C VAL A 587 -28.99 0.47 10.35
N SER A 588 -29.18 1.11 9.20
CA SER A 588 -28.11 1.68 8.38
C SER A 588 -28.34 3.17 8.17
N ASP A 589 -27.30 3.99 8.32
CA ASP A 589 -27.34 5.41 7.93
C ASP A 589 -27.33 5.49 6.40
N VAL A 590 -28.06 6.44 5.82
CA VAL A 590 -27.97 6.73 4.39
C VAL A 590 -26.71 7.56 4.17
N GLU A 591 -25.74 7.03 3.43
CA GLU A 591 -24.49 7.71 3.11
C GLU A 591 -24.77 9.11 2.52
N GLY A 592 -24.18 10.15 3.12
CA GLY A 592 -24.37 11.56 2.72
C GLY A 592 -25.48 12.32 3.46
N SER A 593 -26.14 11.73 4.47
CA SER A 593 -27.22 12.38 5.23
C SER A 593 -26.76 13.46 6.24
N GLN A 594 -25.44 13.59 6.46
CA GLN A 594 -24.88 14.61 7.35
C GLN A 594 -24.66 15.92 6.57
N PRO A 595 -25.25 17.06 6.98
CA PRO A 595 -24.84 18.34 6.45
C PRO A 595 -23.41 18.63 6.92
N MET A 596 -22.46 18.48 6.00
CA MET A 596 -21.06 18.80 6.23
C MET A 596 -20.94 20.27 6.67
N SER A 597 -20.19 20.53 7.75
CA SER A 597 -20.07 21.88 8.28
C SER A 597 -19.21 22.73 7.35
N HIS A 598 -19.84 23.51 6.49
CA HIS A 598 -19.16 24.47 5.59
C HIS A 598 -18.51 25.65 6.34
N GLU A 599 -18.53 25.66 7.68
CA GLU A 599 -18.10 26.81 8.48
C GLU A 599 -16.59 26.86 8.74
N ARG A 600 -15.82 25.77 8.50
CA ARG A 600 -14.40 25.69 8.92
C ARG A 600 -13.39 25.30 7.82
N TRP A 601 -13.81 25.28 6.55
CA TRP A 601 -12.93 24.92 5.44
C TRP A 601 -11.68 25.82 5.34
N ALA A 602 -11.81 27.12 5.65
CA ALA A 602 -10.70 28.06 5.58
C ALA A 602 -9.63 27.78 6.66
N VAL A 603 -10.05 27.37 7.85
CA VAL A 603 -9.14 26.99 8.94
C VAL A 603 -8.39 25.71 8.58
N ALA A 604 -9.10 24.70 8.06
CA ALA A 604 -8.48 23.46 7.60
C ALA A 604 -7.48 23.71 6.46
N LEU A 605 -7.83 24.57 5.49
CA LEU A 605 -6.93 24.96 4.41
C LEU A 605 -5.69 25.68 4.92
N LEU A 606 -5.83 26.58 5.90
CA LEU A 606 -4.71 27.29 6.50
C LEU A 606 -3.76 26.34 7.24
N ILE A 607 -4.29 25.42 8.05
CA ILE A 607 -3.49 24.39 8.73
C ILE A 607 -2.72 23.55 7.70
N PHE A 608 -3.40 23.13 6.63
CA PHE A 608 -2.80 22.37 5.56
C PHE A 608 -1.70 23.14 4.82
N ALA A 609 -1.93 24.42 4.49
CA ALA A 609 -0.95 25.27 3.83
C ALA A 609 0.31 25.47 4.70
N VAL A 610 0.14 25.66 6.01
CA VAL A 610 1.26 25.74 6.96
C VAL A 610 2.02 24.41 7.01
N LEU A 611 1.31 23.28 7.05
CA LEU A 611 1.94 21.96 7.00
C LEU A 611 2.79 21.80 5.73
N LEU A 612 2.25 22.16 4.55
CA LEU A 612 2.99 22.07 3.29
C LEU A 612 4.27 22.93 3.30
N ALA A 613 4.21 24.13 3.89
CA ALA A 613 5.39 24.98 4.07
C ALA A 613 6.42 24.30 4.98
N VAL A 614 5.99 23.74 6.12
CA VAL A 614 6.89 22.99 7.03
C VAL A 614 7.51 21.78 6.33
N MET A 615 6.76 21.05 5.52
CA MET A 615 7.28 19.89 4.79
C MET A 615 8.24 20.27 3.64
N SER A 616 8.09 21.47 3.09
CA SER A 616 8.93 21.96 1.99
C SER A 616 10.27 22.53 2.47
N PHE A 617 10.29 23.16 3.65
CA PHE A 617 11.47 23.87 4.17
C PHE A 617 12.07 23.26 5.44
N GLY A 618 11.34 22.36 6.12
CA GLY A 618 11.79 21.70 7.34
C GLY A 618 12.61 20.44 7.11
N SER A 619 13.35 20.01 8.12
CA SER A 619 13.98 18.69 8.16
C SER A 619 12.94 17.58 8.31
N GLY A 620 13.31 16.31 8.03
CA GLY A 620 12.40 15.17 8.13
C GLY A 620 11.71 15.02 9.50
N GLU A 621 12.46 15.21 10.59
CA GLU A 621 11.91 15.19 11.95
C GLU A 621 10.89 16.32 12.20
N LEU A 622 11.22 17.54 11.75
CA LEU A 622 10.32 18.69 11.84
C LEU A 622 9.06 18.48 11.00
N ALA A 623 9.17 17.85 9.82
CA ALA A 623 8.05 17.53 8.96
C ALA A 623 7.11 16.50 9.61
N MET A 624 7.66 15.44 10.23
CA MET A 624 6.88 14.46 10.97
C MET A 624 6.14 15.12 12.14
N LEU A 625 6.85 15.87 13.00
CA LEU A 625 6.24 16.56 14.13
C LEU A 625 5.18 17.58 13.67
N GLY A 626 5.47 18.33 12.61
CA GLY A 626 4.54 19.26 11.98
C GLY A 626 3.25 18.59 11.52
N ALA A 627 3.33 17.38 10.95
CA ALA A 627 2.15 16.61 10.53
C ALA A 627 1.28 16.21 11.73
N PHE A 628 1.87 15.77 12.84
CA PHE A 628 1.10 15.44 14.05
C PHE A 628 0.47 16.68 14.70
N ILE A 629 1.21 17.81 14.74
CA ILE A 629 0.67 19.08 15.22
C ILE A 629 -0.50 19.52 14.34
N ALA A 630 -0.38 19.42 13.01
CA ALA A 630 -1.46 19.73 12.08
C ALA A 630 -2.69 18.82 12.31
N GLY A 631 -2.50 17.51 12.45
CA GLY A 631 -3.58 16.58 12.78
C GLY A 631 -4.26 16.90 14.11
N GLY A 632 -3.48 17.23 15.15
CA GLY A 632 -4.01 17.68 16.44
C GLY A 632 -4.77 19.00 16.34
N LEU A 633 -4.26 19.98 15.59
CA LEU A 633 -4.94 21.25 15.34
C LEU A 633 -6.27 21.04 14.59
N MET A 634 -6.36 20.11 13.64
CA MET A 634 -7.62 19.78 12.97
C MET A 634 -8.70 19.30 13.95
N ILE A 635 -8.31 18.58 15.01
CA ILE A 635 -9.23 18.13 16.07
C ILE A 635 -9.56 19.29 17.02
N VAL A 636 -8.56 20.04 17.49
CA VAL A 636 -8.73 21.15 18.46
C VAL A 636 -9.58 22.29 17.87
N THR A 637 -9.35 22.64 16.61
CA THR A 637 -10.15 23.64 15.87
C THR A 637 -11.51 23.11 15.44
N ARG A 638 -11.82 21.84 15.75
CA ARG A 638 -13.07 21.15 15.41
C ARG A 638 -13.34 21.12 13.89
N CYS A 639 -12.30 21.02 13.07
CA CYS A 639 -12.43 20.67 11.65
C CYS A 639 -12.87 19.21 11.49
N MET A 640 -12.50 18.34 12.43
CA MET A 640 -13.02 16.98 12.58
C MET A 640 -13.31 16.67 14.06
N SER A 641 -14.10 15.63 14.34
CA SER A 641 -14.15 15.06 15.69
C SER A 641 -13.00 14.08 15.94
N ALA A 642 -12.66 13.84 17.21
CA ALA A 642 -11.68 12.83 17.57
C ALA A 642 -12.12 11.40 17.18
N SER A 643 -13.43 11.15 17.05
CA SER A 643 -13.95 9.88 16.55
C SER A 643 -13.63 9.72 15.07
N ASP A 644 -13.88 10.76 14.27
CA ASP A 644 -13.64 10.74 12.83
C ASP A 644 -12.14 10.60 12.55
N GLY A 645 -11.30 11.29 13.32
CA GLY A 645 -9.84 11.14 13.25
C GLY A 645 -9.36 9.71 13.54
N ARG A 646 -9.95 8.99 14.50
CA ARG A 646 -9.60 7.59 14.75
C ARG A 646 -10.06 6.65 13.63
N GLN A 647 -11.23 6.91 13.06
CA GLN A 647 -11.77 6.13 11.94
C GLN A 647 -11.05 6.41 10.62
N ALA A 648 -10.43 7.58 10.49
CA ALA A 648 -9.68 7.98 9.31
C ALA A 648 -8.35 7.24 9.12
N ILE A 649 -7.80 6.66 10.20
CA ILE A 649 -6.54 5.94 10.14
C ILE A 649 -6.76 4.57 9.49
N ASP A 650 -6.13 4.34 8.34
CA ASP A 650 -6.12 3.04 7.69
C ASP A 650 -5.08 2.13 8.35
N TRP A 651 -5.54 1.35 9.33
CA TRP A 651 -4.70 0.40 10.06
C TRP A 651 -4.15 -0.71 9.17
N GLN A 652 -4.86 -1.10 8.10
CA GLN A 652 -4.37 -2.14 7.19
C GLN A 652 -3.14 -1.63 6.43
N VAL A 653 -3.20 -0.39 5.93
CA VAL A 653 -2.06 0.24 5.25
C VAL A 653 -0.89 0.42 6.21
N LEU A 654 -1.13 0.94 7.43
CA LEU A 654 -0.05 1.15 8.40
C LEU A 654 0.63 -0.16 8.83
N ILE A 655 -0.14 -1.21 9.12
CA ILE A 655 0.43 -2.50 9.52
C ILE A 655 1.21 -3.12 8.36
N ALA A 656 0.70 -3.05 7.13
CA ALA A 656 1.41 -3.54 5.96
C ALA A 656 2.72 -2.78 5.72
N ILE A 657 2.73 -1.46 5.86
CA ILE A 657 3.95 -0.64 5.76
C ILE A 657 4.95 -1.07 6.84
N GLY A 658 4.54 -1.08 8.11
CA GLY A 658 5.42 -1.44 9.23
C GLY A 658 6.03 -2.83 9.09
N ALA A 659 5.21 -3.83 8.73
CA ALA A 659 5.66 -5.20 8.58
C ALA A 659 6.53 -5.41 7.32
N SER A 660 6.30 -4.65 6.25
CA SER A 660 7.10 -4.78 5.03
C SER A 660 8.58 -4.43 5.26
N PHE A 661 8.90 -3.45 6.12
CA PHE A 661 10.29 -3.17 6.51
C PHE A 661 11.00 -4.37 7.16
N GLY A 662 10.27 -5.19 7.93
CA GLY A 662 10.76 -6.42 8.53
C GLY A 662 11.02 -7.50 7.48
N LEU A 663 10.13 -7.64 6.49
CA LEU A 663 10.33 -8.55 5.36
C LEU A 663 11.54 -8.13 4.50
N GLY A 664 11.71 -6.82 4.26
CA GLY A 664 12.90 -6.28 3.60
C GLY A 664 14.18 -6.58 4.37
N ALA A 665 14.17 -6.46 5.70
CA ALA A 665 15.30 -6.85 6.55
C ALA A 665 15.61 -8.35 6.45
N ALA A 666 14.58 -9.20 6.37
CA ALA A 666 14.77 -10.64 6.17
C ALA A 666 15.40 -10.94 4.80
N LEU A 667 14.94 -10.30 3.72
CA LEU A 667 15.52 -10.46 2.38
C LEU A 667 16.99 -10.07 2.34
N GLU A 668 17.38 -9.03 3.07
CA GLU A 668 18.77 -8.60 3.17
C GLU A 668 19.62 -9.55 4.03
N LYS A 669 19.20 -9.81 5.27
CA LYS A 669 19.96 -10.62 6.23
C LYS A 669 20.11 -12.08 5.81
N SER A 670 19.12 -12.60 5.09
CA SER A 670 19.17 -13.96 4.53
C SER A 670 20.08 -14.08 3.30
N GLY A 671 20.54 -12.97 2.70
CA GLY A 671 21.29 -12.98 1.44
C GLY A 671 20.41 -13.21 0.19
N ALA A 672 19.09 -13.33 0.33
CA ALA A 672 18.17 -13.49 -0.79
C ALA A 672 18.19 -12.28 -1.74
N ALA A 673 18.26 -11.07 -1.18
CA ALA A 673 18.39 -9.83 -1.95
C ALA A 673 19.63 -9.84 -2.84
N MET A 674 20.79 -10.19 -2.26
CA MET A 674 22.06 -10.27 -2.99
C MET A 674 21.99 -11.30 -4.12
N TYR A 675 21.52 -12.52 -3.82
CA TYR A 675 21.44 -13.60 -4.81
C TYR A 675 20.62 -13.22 -6.05
N LEU A 676 19.42 -12.67 -5.85
CA LEU A 676 18.53 -12.29 -6.95
C LEU A 676 19.08 -11.07 -7.71
N SER A 677 19.63 -10.08 -7.02
CA SER A 677 20.26 -8.91 -7.66
C SER A 677 21.46 -9.30 -8.51
N THR A 678 22.34 -10.21 -8.05
CA THR A 678 23.49 -10.66 -8.85
C THR A 678 23.04 -11.36 -10.13
N LYS A 679 21.98 -12.18 -10.09
CA LYS A 679 21.42 -12.81 -11.29
C LYS A 679 20.83 -11.78 -12.26
N LEU A 680 20.10 -10.79 -11.74
CA LEU A 680 19.54 -9.71 -12.55
C LEU A 680 20.65 -8.88 -13.21
N VAL A 681 21.64 -8.44 -12.41
CA VAL A 681 22.77 -7.64 -12.91
C VAL A 681 23.61 -8.44 -13.90
N ALA A 682 23.86 -9.73 -13.69
CA ALA A 682 24.61 -10.54 -14.65
C ALA A 682 23.92 -10.60 -16.03
N LEU A 683 22.58 -10.53 -16.08
CA LEU A 683 21.83 -10.49 -17.33
C LEU A 683 21.84 -9.10 -17.99
N THR A 684 21.90 -8.02 -17.21
CA THR A 684 21.76 -6.65 -17.71
C THR A 684 23.08 -5.91 -17.88
N GLN A 685 24.13 -6.28 -17.14
CA GLN A 685 25.44 -5.63 -17.15
C GLN A 685 26.04 -5.49 -18.56
N PRO A 686 25.95 -6.49 -19.47
CA PRO A 686 26.47 -6.34 -20.84
C PRO A 686 25.83 -5.20 -21.64
N TYR A 687 24.63 -4.77 -21.25
CA TYR A 687 23.85 -3.73 -21.91
C TYR A 687 23.90 -2.37 -21.17
N GLY A 688 24.69 -2.28 -20.09
CA GLY A 688 24.91 -1.05 -19.32
C GLY A 688 23.83 -0.74 -18.26
N PRO A 689 24.01 0.36 -17.49
CA PRO A 689 23.16 0.68 -16.33
C PRO A 689 21.71 1.01 -16.70
N TYR A 690 21.47 1.52 -17.92
CA TYR A 690 20.13 1.73 -18.46
C TYR A 690 19.31 0.43 -18.53
N ALA A 691 19.94 -0.68 -18.91
CA ALA A 691 19.27 -1.97 -18.98
C ALA A 691 18.93 -2.51 -17.58
N THR A 692 19.82 -2.33 -16.62
CA THR A 692 19.57 -2.67 -15.20
C THR A 692 18.40 -1.86 -14.66
N LEU A 693 18.36 -0.55 -14.93
CA LEU A 693 17.27 0.33 -14.52
C LEU A 693 15.94 -0.10 -15.14
N ALA A 694 15.94 -0.37 -16.45
CA ALA A 694 14.76 -0.82 -17.18
C ALA A 694 14.23 -2.15 -16.62
N ALA A 695 15.10 -3.10 -16.30
CA ALA A 695 14.73 -4.38 -15.74
C ALA A 695 14.14 -4.25 -14.32
N ILE A 696 14.77 -3.44 -13.46
CA ILE A 696 14.25 -3.18 -12.10
C ILE A 696 12.87 -2.51 -12.16
N TYR A 697 12.71 -1.50 -13.02
CA TYR A 697 11.42 -0.85 -13.22
C TYR A 697 10.37 -1.87 -13.68
N PHE A 698 10.70 -2.67 -14.70
CA PHE A 698 9.77 -3.65 -15.28
C PHE A 698 9.35 -4.70 -14.24
N VAL A 699 10.29 -5.26 -13.50
CA VAL A 699 9.99 -6.23 -12.43
C VAL A 699 9.11 -5.58 -11.36
N THR A 700 9.42 -4.35 -10.95
CA THR A 700 8.62 -3.61 -9.96
C THR A 700 7.20 -3.34 -10.47
N MET A 701 7.06 -2.94 -11.73
CA MET A 701 5.77 -2.73 -12.39
C MET A 701 4.95 -4.02 -12.44
N VAL A 702 5.56 -5.16 -12.80
CA VAL A 702 4.87 -6.46 -12.80
C VAL A 702 4.44 -6.86 -11.39
N LEU A 703 5.30 -6.67 -10.40
CA LEU A 703 4.93 -6.91 -9.00
C LEU A 703 3.75 -6.02 -8.59
N ASN A 704 3.77 -4.75 -8.98
CA ASN A 704 2.74 -3.79 -8.65
C ASN A 704 1.36 -4.15 -9.22
N GLU A 705 1.30 -4.78 -10.40
CA GLU A 705 0.03 -5.24 -10.98
C GLU A 705 -0.56 -6.49 -10.29
N LEU A 706 0.27 -7.22 -9.54
CA LEU A 706 -0.09 -8.49 -8.88
C LEU A 706 -0.39 -8.33 -7.39
N ILE A 707 0.22 -7.34 -6.75
CA ILE A 707 0.12 -7.12 -5.30
C ILE A 707 -0.18 -5.65 -4.98
N THR A 708 -0.05 -5.24 -3.71
CA THR A 708 -0.26 -3.85 -3.32
C THR A 708 0.95 -2.98 -3.68
N ASN A 709 0.71 -1.72 -4.07
CA ASN A 709 1.73 -0.71 -4.38
C ASN A 709 2.87 -0.66 -3.36
N ASN A 710 2.52 -0.56 -2.07
CA ASN A 710 3.50 -0.48 -0.99
C ASN A 710 4.30 -1.78 -0.85
N GLY A 711 3.65 -2.93 -1.03
CA GLY A 711 4.33 -4.22 -1.03
C GLY A 711 5.34 -4.35 -2.18
N ALA A 712 4.97 -3.90 -3.39
CA ALA A 712 5.86 -3.94 -4.55
C ALA A 712 7.10 -3.07 -4.35
N ALA A 713 6.93 -1.84 -3.84
CA ALA A 713 8.05 -0.95 -3.50
C ALA A 713 9.03 -1.59 -2.51
N VAL A 714 8.51 -2.17 -1.43
CA VAL A 714 9.35 -2.72 -0.36
C VAL A 714 10.09 -3.97 -0.78
N LEU A 715 9.45 -4.81 -1.60
CA LEU A 715 10.13 -5.96 -2.18
C LEU A 715 11.22 -5.50 -3.14
N ALA A 716 10.94 -4.56 -4.04
CA ALA A 716 11.88 -4.10 -5.05
C ALA A 716 13.09 -3.31 -4.48
N PHE A 717 12.91 -2.58 -3.38
CA PHE A 717 13.89 -1.62 -2.88
C PHE A 717 15.25 -2.25 -2.49
N PRO A 718 15.34 -3.33 -1.68
CA PRO A 718 16.63 -3.94 -1.37
C PRO A 718 17.36 -4.41 -2.64
N PHE A 719 16.63 -4.91 -3.63
CA PHE A 719 17.23 -5.37 -4.88
C PHE A 719 17.85 -4.22 -5.67
N CYS A 720 17.19 -3.06 -5.70
CA CYS A 720 17.66 -1.91 -6.46
C CYS A 720 18.92 -1.28 -5.86
N VAL A 721 19.00 -1.21 -4.52
CA VAL A 721 20.21 -0.74 -3.81
C VAL A 721 21.39 -1.68 -4.05
N LYS A 722 21.18 -3.01 -3.97
CA LYS A 722 22.24 -3.97 -4.25
C LYS A 722 22.66 -3.96 -5.72
N ALA A 723 21.71 -3.81 -6.66
CA ALA A 723 22.02 -3.72 -8.08
C ALA A 723 22.84 -2.47 -8.44
N ALA A 724 22.53 -1.33 -7.80
CA ALA A 724 23.32 -0.11 -7.92
C ALA A 724 24.76 -0.32 -7.43
N ALA A 725 24.93 -0.92 -6.25
CA ALA A 725 26.24 -1.24 -5.70
C ALA A 725 27.06 -2.18 -6.60
N LEU A 726 26.43 -3.23 -7.14
CA LEU A 726 27.07 -4.18 -8.07
C LEU A 726 27.46 -3.52 -9.41
N SER A 727 26.70 -2.52 -9.84
CA SER A 727 26.97 -1.76 -11.08
C SER A 727 27.92 -0.57 -10.85
N ASN A 728 28.36 -0.35 -9.61
CA ASN A 728 29.12 0.83 -9.16
C ASN A 728 28.45 2.16 -9.58
N CYS A 729 27.13 2.22 -9.44
CA CYS A 729 26.29 3.38 -9.73
C CYS A 729 25.65 3.93 -8.45
N ASP A 730 25.22 5.19 -8.49
CA ASP A 730 24.37 5.79 -7.47
C ASP A 730 23.03 5.05 -7.37
N ALA A 731 22.53 4.85 -6.14
CA ALA A 731 21.28 4.11 -5.91
C ALA A 731 20.02 4.94 -6.19
N ARG A 732 20.12 6.28 -6.16
CA ARG A 732 18.99 7.21 -6.29
C ARG A 732 18.21 7.02 -7.59
N PRO A 733 18.80 6.90 -8.81
CA PRO A 733 18.02 6.61 -10.02
C PRO A 733 17.20 5.32 -9.92
N PHE A 734 17.78 4.25 -9.37
CA PHE A 734 17.07 2.98 -9.22
C PHE A 734 15.95 3.04 -8.18
N VAL A 735 16.16 3.80 -7.10
CA VAL A 735 15.14 4.05 -6.08
C VAL A 735 13.97 4.86 -6.66
N MET A 736 14.25 5.90 -7.45
CA MET A 736 13.20 6.69 -8.12
C MET A 736 12.42 5.84 -9.13
N ALA A 737 13.09 4.91 -9.84
CA ALA A 737 12.43 3.94 -10.71
C ALA A 737 11.49 3.03 -9.92
N VAL A 738 11.90 2.53 -8.76
CA VAL A 738 11.04 1.73 -7.88
C VAL A 738 9.83 2.54 -7.39
N ALA A 739 10.02 3.80 -6.97
CA ALA A 739 8.93 4.65 -6.50
C ALA A 739 7.83 4.86 -7.56
N LEU A 740 8.25 5.17 -8.79
CA LEU A 740 7.33 5.40 -9.90
C LEU A 740 6.69 4.09 -10.38
N ALA A 741 7.46 3.02 -10.58
CA ALA A 741 6.94 1.73 -11.02
C ALA A 741 5.97 1.11 -10.02
N ALA A 742 6.26 1.23 -8.71
CA ALA A 742 5.37 0.78 -7.64
C ALA A 742 4.12 1.66 -7.47
N SER A 743 4.03 2.81 -8.17
CA SER A 743 2.84 3.66 -8.17
C SER A 743 2.01 3.51 -9.45
N PHE A 744 2.64 3.19 -10.58
CA PHE A 744 1.99 3.09 -11.90
C PHE A 744 1.46 1.67 -12.19
N ALA A 745 0.41 1.26 -11.49
CA ALA A 745 -0.34 0.03 -11.79
C ALA A 745 -1.65 0.35 -12.51
N PHE A 746 -1.64 0.41 -13.85
CA PHE A 746 -2.82 0.75 -14.65
C PHE A 746 -3.51 -0.46 -15.31
N ALA A 747 -2.85 -1.61 -15.41
CA ALA A 747 -3.31 -2.75 -16.20
C ALA A 747 -4.31 -3.66 -15.46
N SER A 748 -4.32 -3.62 -14.13
CA SER A 748 -5.17 -4.45 -13.27
C SER A 748 -6.15 -3.61 -12.43
N PRO A 749 -7.42 -4.03 -12.31
CA PRO A 749 -8.36 -3.41 -11.39
C PRO A 749 -7.99 -3.64 -9.91
N VAL A 750 -7.20 -4.68 -9.61
CA VAL A 750 -6.77 -5.01 -8.25
C VAL A 750 -5.50 -4.27 -7.85
N GLY A 751 -4.71 -3.78 -8.82
CA GLY A 751 -3.43 -3.11 -8.57
C GLY A 751 -3.56 -1.80 -7.77
N TYR A 752 -4.73 -1.17 -7.77
CA TYR A 752 -4.98 0.04 -6.98
C TYR A 752 -6.38 0.05 -6.38
N GLN A 753 -6.51 0.48 -5.11
CA GLN A 753 -7.81 0.57 -4.44
C GLN A 753 -8.81 1.47 -5.18
N THR A 754 -8.32 2.56 -5.78
CA THR A 754 -9.12 3.48 -6.58
C THR A 754 -9.70 2.84 -7.83
N HIS A 755 -9.02 1.84 -8.42
CA HIS A 755 -9.55 1.07 -9.55
C HIS A 755 -10.78 0.27 -9.15
N MET A 756 -10.74 -0.39 -7.99
CA MET A 756 -11.90 -1.12 -7.46
C MET A 756 -13.10 -0.19 -7.19
N MET A 757 -12.85 1.02 -6.70
CA MET A 757 -13.92 2.02 -6.48
C MET A 757 -14.64 2.42 -7.77
N VAL A 758 -13.90 2.54 -8.88
CA VAL A 758 -14.48 2.93 -10.18
C VAL A 758 -14.96 1.73 -11.00
N PHE A 759 -14.52 0.52 -10.67
CA PHE A 759 -14.81 -0.71 -11.41
C PHE A 759 -16.32 -0.96 -11.54
N GLY A 760 -17.03 -0.93 -10.41
CA GLY A 760 -18.48 -1.14 -10.35
C GLY A 760 -19.28 0.02 -10.98
N PRO A 761 -19.12 1.27 -10.51
CA PRO A 761 -19.86 2.43 -11.03
C PRO A 761 -19.61 2.72 -12.52
N GLY A 762 -18.42 2.40 -13.04
CA GLY A 762 -18.10 2.50 -14.46
C GLY A 762 -18.55 1.30 -15.28
N GLY A 763 -19.06 0.25 -14.62
CA GLY A 763 -19.46 -1.01 -15.22
C GLY A 763 -18.33 -1.66 -16.00
N TYR A 764 -17.09 -1.60 -15.53
CA TYR A 764 -15.92 -2.09 -16.25
C TYR A 764 -15.76 -3.62 -16.15
N ARG A 765 -15.03 -4.19 -17.10
CA ARG A 765 -14.52 -5.57 -17.06
C ARG A 765 -13.00 -5.52 -16.86
N PHE A 766 -12.42 -6.60 -16.35
CA PHE A 766 -10.97 -6.73 -16.19
C PHE A 766 -10.21 -6.39 -17.49
N ASN A 767 -10.70 -6.89 -18.63
CA ASN A 767 -10.10 -6.64 -19.94
C ASN A 767 -10.11 -5.16 -20.37
N ASP A 768 -10.99 -4.33 -19.80
CA ASP A 768 -11.01 -2.89 -20.10
C ASP A 768 -9.77 -2.20 -19.47
N PHE A 769 -9.37 -2.62 -18.26
CA PHE A 769 -8.13 -2.16 -17.61
C PHE A 769 -6.89 -2.61 -18.36
N VAL A 770 -6.83 -3.88 -18.79
CA VAL A 770 -5.69 -4.39 -19.57
C VAL A 770 -5.52 -3.60 -20.87
N LYS A 771 -6.62 -3.37 -21.61
CA LYS A 771 -6.59 -2.66 -22.89
C LYS A 771 -6.10 -1.22 -22.76
N VAL A 772 -6.54 -0.49 -21.74
CA VAL A 772 -6.20 0.94 -21.58
C VAL A 772 -4.91 1.11 -20.78
N GLY A 773 -4.66 0.26 -19.79
CA GLY A 773 -3.57 0.36 -18.85
C GLY A 773 -2.24 -0.18 -19.36
N VAL A 774 -2.21 -1.33 -20.04
CA VAL A 774 -0.94 -1.91 -20.54
C VAL A 774 -0.19 -0.96 -21.48
N PRO A 775 -0.83 -0.32 -22.49
CA PRO A 775 -0.13 0.63 -23.33
C PRO A 775 0.40 1.84 -22.56
N LEU A 776 -0.34 2.32 -21.55
CA LEU A 776 0.09 3.42 -20.69
C LEU A 776 1.29 3.02 -19.82
N ASN A 777 1.26 1.84 -19.20
CA ASN A 777 2.37 1.30 -18.42
C ASN A 777 3.65 1.21 -19.27
N LEU A 778 3.56 0.66 -20.48
CA LEU A 778 4.72 0.54 -21.37
C LEU A 778 5.26 1.91 -21.79
N LEU A 779 4.36 2.86 -22.09
CA LEU A 779 4.73 4.23 -22.43
C LEU A 779 5.46 4.91 -21.28
N LEU A 780 4.95 4.78 -20.05
CA LEU A 780 5.56 5.34 -18.86
C LEU A 780 6.86 4.64 -18.49
N TRP A 781 6.96 3.33 -18.69
CA TRP A 781 8.20 2.58 -18.49
C TRP A 781 9.32 3.11 -19.38
N VAL A 782 9.08 3.23 -20.68
CA VAL A 782 10.06 3.80 -21.63
C VAL A 782 10.39 5.24 -21.25
N SER A 783 9.38 6.04 -20.90
CA SER A 783 9.58 7.44 -20.50
C SER A 783 10.43 7.57 -19.23
N CYS A 784 10.19 6.75 -18.21
CA CYS A 784 10.96 6.74 -16.97
C CYS A 784 12.40 6.27 -17.19
N VAL A 785 12.62 5.25 -18.01
CA VAL A 785 13.97 4.77 -18.35
C VAL A 785 14.81 5.86 -19.03
N ILE A 786 14.17 6.78 -19.77
CA ILE A 786 14.84 7.92 -20.40
C ILE A 786 15.00 9.08 -19.40
N LEU A 787 13.94 9.46 -18.70
CA LEU A 787 13.91 10.65 -17.84
C LEU A 787 14.76 10.49 -16.57
N ILE A 788 14.71 9.33 -15.93
CA ILE A 788 15.35 9.11 -14.63
C ILE A 788 16.86 9.34 -14.70
N PRO A 789 17.63 8.74 -15.63
CA PRO A 789 19.07 8.97 -15.73
C PRO A 789 19.46 10.41 -16.08
N ILE A 790 18.57 11.15 -16.75
CA ILE A 790 18.80 12.57 -17.09
C ILE A 790 18.69 13.44 -15.84
N ILE A 791 17.74 13.12 -14.96
CA ILE A 791 17.48 13.88 -13.72
C ILE A 791 18.41 13.42 -12.58
N TRP A 792 18.60 12.11 -12.46
CA TRP A 792 19.47 11.46 -11.47
C TRP A 792 20.49 10.59 -12.22
N PRO A 793 21.69 11.12 -12.52
CA PRO A 793 22.72 10.35 -13.22
C PRO A 793 23.22 9.16 -12.39
N PHE A 794 23.69 8.13 -13.10
CA PHE A 794 24.26 6.90 -12.54
C PHE A 794 25.57 7.11 -11.79
#